data_AF-A0A4R8TS90-F1
#
_entry.id   AF-A0A4R8TS90-F1
#
_cell.length_a   1.000
_cell.length_b   1.000
_cell.length_c   1.000
_cell.angle_alpha   90.00
_cell.angle_beta   90.00
_cell.angle_gamma   90.00
#
_symmetry.space_group_name_H-M   'P 1'
#
loop_
_entity.id
_entity.type
_entity.pdbx_description
1 polymer ?
#
loop_
_entity_poly.entity_id
_entity_poly.type
_entity_poly.pdbx_seq_one_letter_code
_entity_poly.pdbx_strand_id
1 'polypeptide(L)'
;MSSAQNVGDVFQAFLDQVNRKRWDEARKYVQPTLTYNDDEASGDVFIGTLSADLERQNVGRVALDALTVDHAGPKLAARSIAYTETPEGTKIASWSLVIVFFADNRISRFYQIFHRDLPGLPPTPLENPPPNQKSETPLSAEEMETTYLDYITSYNRGGHRSAIERSWAEEVTMNGFKSPTAATPDIISQFLLPVIAGLDYGVEESVVDVERQQICYLRPDKIAVRLSLRGVAKNPNLQKKGAEGEEVTHYEHALYTFLEGKISGGWAVQEFDMSPPPRLKCDRQRPCENCERRGRGRECAYANSGPVSAGVAQHAAAAAAPRPRINLQARLSQLEVLVVSLMDDAAASRGGSLPSDPLGGSSANVNVGSAGSETVKGRSLPDGLDEAPDSSGGGSIRVSSSESRYVGSGHWASILDGIAELKEHLEAEEEQISGATSGSILLPEDGSEMPLLYNIRAVSREEILESVPDRGTLDRYVHCYFQKLEMPVAAVHTGKFMREYENFWQSPSETPIMWLGLLYSIMCLAVISSEFSGTVVAEDVADALVDRYREKTAQCLIMGRYANGGPYTWETVYQYVVIELSSRPDVTQTVGILHGVSMNLLMQMGYHRDPSHFPGISAFDGELRRRSWVKSIEGDLQMSIQTGMPRRLTDGHWDTKEPRNLYDDDFDENTGQLPPGRPETEVTPVLQLIARRRMVVAVGAAVDLSTSVRPHAYAQVLAMDRRLKDAEESLPPPAKMKPLAASLTDLPQLIMNRLYLALMFRVGEVMIHRRYLQHAEHDDGGAFAYSRRACLDACLSIAQTQQTLHRETAVGGMLHSVGLKLLTLGNYAFLTACITLCLVAHRGLRAPGNEHALARGEDVKSALAGSLGCWRRHRSSSREARVAAESVRLVLEKNGWLEEALPAGSAASQGDVFGFGGLEPFYVPGEDEFGDFPPGMFGPDMDVDVLPWFVDIEGGLSLDDGSPSIRDSTTLPG
;
A
#
# COMPACT_ATOMS: atom_id res chain seq x y z
N MET A 1 -31.51 50.53 15.64
CA MET A 1 -32.05 49.21 16.03
C MET A 1 -33.24 48.84 15.16
N SER A 2 -33.01 48.12 14.06
CA SER A 2 -34.04 47.37 13.32
C SER A 2 -33.39 46.70 12.09
N SER A 3 -33.35 45.37 12.09
CA SER A 3 -33.03 44.45 10.98
C SER A 3 -31.58 44.03 10.68
N ALA A 4 -30.63 44.20 11.62
CA ALA A 4 -29.58 43.20 11.75
C ALA A 4 -30.22 41.93 12.34
N GLN A 5 -31.06 41.28 11.54
CA GLN A 5 -31.58 39.95 11.84
C GLN A 5 -30.36 39.06 12.02
N ASN A 6 -30.31 38.38 13.15
CA ASN A 6 -29.16 37.58 13.57
C ASN A 6 -28.86 36.54 12.48
N VAL A 7 -27.94 36.86 11.58
CA VAL A 7 -27.54 36.00 10.46
C VAL A 7 -27.03 34.65 10.96
N GLY A 8 -26.51 34.61 12.20
CA GLY A 8 -26.23 33.38 12.93
C GLY A 8 -27.47 32.51 13.17
N ASP A 9 -28.60 33.10 13.58
CA ASP A 9 -29.86 32.35 13.77
C ASP A 9 -30.43 31.87 12.43
N VAL A 10 -30.31 32.68 11.37
CA VAL A 10 -30.72 32.30 10.01
C VAL A 10 -29.89 31.11 9.51
N PHE A 11 -28.58 31.13 9.74
CA PHE A 11 -27.68 30.06 9.35
C PHE A 11 -27.88 28.78 10.17
N GLN A 12 -28.10 28.91 11.48
CA GLN A 12 -28.45 27.77 12.34
C GLN A 12 -29.78 27.14 11.89
N ALA A 13 -30.79 27.95 11.56
CA ALA A 13 -32.06 27.44 11.04
C ALA A 13 -31.92 26.71 9.69
N PHE A 14 -31.01 27.16 8.82
CA PHE A 14 -30.64 26.46 7.59
C PHE A 14 -30.02 25.08 7.90
N LEU A 15 -29.01 25.03 8.78
CA LEU A 15 -28.37 23.77 9.20
C LEU A 15 -29.36 22.81 9.88
N ASP A 16 -30.33 23.32 10.63
CA ASP A 16 -31.39 22.49 11.22
C ASP A 16 -32.26 21.81 10.16
N GLN A 17 -32.53 22.46 9.02
CA GLN A 17 -33.24 21.82 7.91
C GLN A 17 -32.35 20.80 7.18
N VAL A 18 -31.06 21.11 7.00
CA VAL A 18 -30.07 20.18 6.43
C VAL A 18 -29.96 18.91 7.28
N ASN A 19 -29.83 19.05 8.61
CA ASN A 19 -29.76 17.93 9.56
C ASN A 19 -31.03 17.07 9.57
N ARG A 20 -32.20 17.68 9.32
CA ARG A 20 -33.48 16.97 9.18
C ARG A 20 -33.69 16.39 7.78
N LYS A 21 -32.73 16.55 6.87
CA LYS A 21 -32.78 16.16 5.45
C LYS A 21 -34.01 16.75 4.72
N ARG A 22 -34.45 17.94 5.14
CA ARG A 22 -35.58 18.67 4.54
C ARG A 22 -35.06 19.67 3.51
N TRP A 23 -34.55 19.17 2.39
CA TRP A 23 -33.86 19.95 1.36
C TRP A 23 -34.72 21.08 0.75
N ASP A 24 -36.02 20.83 0.53
CA ASP A 24 -36.97 21.85 0.04
C ASP A 24 -37.16 23.02 1.02
N GLU A 25 -37.06 22.75 2.33
CA GLU A 25 -37.13 23.77 3.37
C GLU A 25 -35.78 24.50 3.51
N ALA A 26 -34.66 23.77 3.44
CA ALA A 26 -33.32 24.36 3.42
C ALA A 26 -33.14 25.33 2.23
N ARG A 27 -33.69 24.98 1.07
CA ARG A 27 -33.68 25.79 -0.15
C ARG A 27 -34.27 27.20 0.03
N LYS A 28 -35.23 27.39 0.95
CA LYS A 28 -35.86 28.70 1.23
C LYS A 28 -34.90 29.70 1.86
N TYR A 29 -33.84 29.22 2.50
CA TYR A 29 -32.79 30.03 3.11
C TYR A 29 -31.68 30.42 2.12
N VAL A 30 -31.75 29.95 0.87
CA VAL A 30 -30.74 30.20 -0.16
C VAL A 30 -31.35 31.07 -1.27
N GLN A 31 -30.57 32.02 -1.80
CA GLN A 31 -30.99 32.85 -2.93
C GLN A 31 -31.27 31.97 -4.18
N PRO A 32 -32.08 32.44 -5.15
CA PRO A 32 -32.29 31.71 -6.41
C PRO A 32 -30.97 31.43 -7.14
N THR A 33 -30.04 32.38 -7.06
CA THR A 33 -28.66 32.30 -7.54
C THR A 33 -27.73 32.76 -6.43
N LEU A 34 -26.63 32.05 -6.23
CA LEU A 34 -25.59 32.38 -5.25
C LEU A 34 -24.20 32.09 -5.83
N THR A 35 -23.16 32.65 -5.20
CA THR A 35 -21.78 32.25 -5.44
C THR A 35 -21.40 31.15 -4.44
N TYR A 36 -21.00 29.97 -4.93
CA TYR A 36 -20.48 28.87 -4.12
C TYR A 36 -19.04 28.57 -4.54
N ASN A 37 -18.06 28.76 -3.64
CA ASN A 37 -16.63 28.59 -3.93
C ASN A 37 -16.18 29.26 -5.24
N ASP A 38 -16.51 30.55 -5.38
CA ASP A 38 -16.22 31.42 -6.53
C ASP A 38 -17.00 31.12 -7.84
N ASP A 39 -17.76 30.02 -7.89
CA ASP A 39 -18.64 29.69 -9.01
C ASP A 39 -20.07 30.19 -8.79
N GLU A 40 -20.69 30.75 -9.84
CA GLU A 40 -22.11 31.09 -9.82
C GLU A 40 -22.96 29.82 -9.99
N ALA A 41 -23.79 29.53 -8.99
CA ALA A 41 -24.66 28.35 -8.96
C ALA A 41 -26.12 28.75 -8.72
N SER A 42 -27.06 27.96 -9.24
CA SER A 42 -28.45 28.07 -8.79
C SER A 42 -28.56 27.49 -7.38
N GLY A 43 -29.48 28.03 -6.57
CA GLY A 43 -29.70 27.51 -5.22
C GLY A 43 -30.11 26.02 -5.20
N ASP A 44 -30.70 25.50 -6.28
CA ASP A 44 -31.05 24.09 -6.41
C ASP A 44 -29.81 23.21 -6.65
N VAL A 45 -28.86 23.69 -7.46
CA VAL A 45 -27.58 23.01 -7.68
C VAL A 45 -26.78 22.99 -6.38
N PHE A 46 -26.71 24.12 -5.66
CA PHE A 46 -26.03 24.19 -4.36
C PHE A 46 -26.60 23.19 -3.35
N ILE A 47 -27.93 23.16 -3.17
CA ILE A 47 -28.58 22.21 -2.26
C ILE A 47 -28.34 20.76 -2.71
N GLY A 48 -28.38 20.49 -4.02
CA GLY A 48 -28.11 19.17 -4.58
C GLY A 48 -26.67 18.70 -4.30
N THR A 49 -25.67 19.56 -4.51
CA THR A 49 -24.25 19.29 -4.22
C THR A 49 -24.05 19.01 -2.73
N LEU A 50 -24.59 19.89 -1.87
CA LEU A 50 -24.49 19.72 -0.42
C LEU A 50 -25.12 18.41 0.06
N SER A 51 -26.29 18.04 -0.47
CA SER A 51 -26.95 16.77 -0.17
C SER A 51 -26.11 15.57 -0.60
N ALA A 52 -25.61 15.58 -1.85
CA ALA A 52 -24.81 14.48 -2.38
C ALA A 52 -23.50 14.30 -1.62
N ASP A 53 -22.88 15.38 -1.16
CA ASP A 53 -21.64 15.33 -0.39
C ASP A 53 -21.85 14.79 1.03
N LEU A 54 -22.93 15.21 1.70
CA LEU A 54 -23.28 14.70 3.03
C LEU A 54 -23.70 13.22 2.99
N GLU A 55 -24.37 12.78 1.92
CA GLU A 55 -24.71 11.36 1.70
C GLU A 55 -23.45 10.53 1.43
N ARG A 56 -22.54 10.99 0.56
CA ARG A 56 -21.28 10.30 0.24
C ARG A 56 -20.42 10.07 1.48
N GLN A 57 -20.44 11.01 2.42
CA GLN A 57 -19.66 10.95 3.67
C GLN A 57 -20.42 10.25 4.82
N ASN A 58 -21.63 9.73 4.58
CA ASN A 58 -22.48 9.14 5.62
C ASN A 58 -22.67 10.06 6.84
N VAL A 59 -22.89 11.36 6.60
CA VAL A 59 -23.05 12.35 7.66
C VAL A 59 -24.49 12.30 8.20
N GLY A 60 -24.61 12.03 9.49
CA GLY A 60 -25.88 12.05 10.23
C GLY A 60 -26.26 13.44 10.73
N ARG A 61 -25.28 14.27 11.12
CA ARG A 61 -25.51 15.63 11.64
C ARG A 61 -24.33 16.56 11.37
N VAL A 62 -24.59 17.81 11.03
CA VAL A 62 -23.61 18.91 11.00
C VAL A 62 -23.92 19.86 12.16
N ALA A 63 -22.93 20.20 12.99
CA ALA A 63 -23.07 21.17 14.07
C ALA A 63 -22.05 22.30 13.95
N LEU A 64 -22.40 23.48 14.45
CA LEU A 64 -21.46 24.59 14.57
C LEU A 64 -20.61 24.40 15.84
N ASP A 65 -19.30 24.39 15.66
CA ASP A 65 -18.31 24.35 16.75
C ASP A 65 -17.85 25.76 17.12
N ALA A 66 -17.71 26.64 16.12
CA ALA A 66 -17.42 28.04 16.33
C ALA A 66 -18.18 28.91 15.31
N LEU A 67 -18.55 30.11 15.72
CA LEU A 67 -19.25 31.10 14.90
C LEU A 67 -18.73 32.50 15.23
N THR A 68 -18.48 33.30 14.19
CA THR A 68 -18.08 34.70 14.23
C THR A 68 -19.04 35.47 13.32
N VAL A 69 -19.78 36.44 13.86
CA VAL A 69 -20.73 37.26 13.09
C VAL A 69 -20.14 38.64 12.86
N ASP A 70 -20.18 39.13 11.62
CA ASP A 70 -19.66 40.45 11.29
C ASP A 70 -20.60 41.56 11.80
N HIS A 71 -20.01 42.57 12.43
CA HIS A 71 -20.72 43.78 12.86
C HIS A 71 -20.92 44.79 11.75
N ALA A 72 -20.08 44.75 10.71
CA ALA A 72 -20.10 45.71 9.60
C ALA A 72 -21.10 45.37 8.48
N GLY A 73 -21.61 44.14 8.43
CA GLY A 73 -22.51 43.70 7.37
C GLY A 73 -23.15 42.32 7.60
N PRO A 74 -24.12 41.90 6.76
CA PRO A 74 -24.83 40.64 6.92
C PRO A 74 -23.99 39.46 6.43
N LYS A 75 -22.87 39.18 7.10
CA LYS A 75 -21.99 38.04 6.84
C LYS A 75 -21.51 37.40 8.14
N LEU A 76 -21.12 36.13 8.06
CA LEU A 76 -20.57 35.37 9.18
C LEU A 76 -19.49 34.42 8.70
N ALA A 77 -18.68 33.95 9.63
CA ALA A 77 -17.77 32.84 9.43
C ALA A 77 -17.99 31.80 10.51
N ALA A 78 -17.84 30.52 10.19
CA ALA A 78 -18.04 29.45 11.16
C ALA A 78 -17.13 28.25 10.91
N ARG A 79 -16.85 27.50 11.98
CA ARG A 79 -16.34 26.14 11.91
C ARG A 79 -17.50 25.18 12.11
N SER A 80 -17.78 24.36 11.10
CA SER A 80 -18.79 23.32 11.17
C SER A 80 -18.15 21.95 11.26
N ILE A 81 -18.70 21.08 12.12
CA ILE A 81 -18.26 19.69 12.30
C ILE A 81 -19.38 18.78 11.82
N ALA A 82 -19.05 17.86 10.91
CA ALA A 82 -19.93 16.81 10.44
C ALA A 82 -19.71 15.54 11.28
N TYR A 83 -20.80 14.89 11.66
CA TYR A 83 -20.83 13.70 12.49
C TYR A 83 -21.49 12.55 11.75
N THR A 84 -20.91 11.37 11.85
CA THR A 84 -21.48 10.10 11.39
C THR A 84 -22.03 9.33 12.59
N GLU A 85 -23.27 8.86 12.48
CA GLU A 85 -23.87 7.99 13.47
C GLU A 85 -23.45 6.54 13.19
N THR A 86 -22.79 5.90 14.17
CA THR A 86 -22.39 4.49 14.09
C THR A 86 -23.04 3.70 15.23
N PRO A 87 -23.16 2.36 15.12
CA PRO A 87 -23.67 1.52 16.21
C PRO A 87 -22.88 1.63 17.52
N GLU A 88 -21.62 2.09 17.43
CA GLU A 88 -20.68 2.28 18.54
C GLU A 88 -20.76 3.69 19.17
N GLY A 89 -21.56 4.60 18.59
CA GLY A 89 -21.70 6.00 19.01
C GLY A 89 -21.57 7.01 17.86
N THR A 90 -21.68 8.30 18.19
CA THR A 90 -21.49 9.39 17.23
C THR A 90 -19.98 9.64 17.02
N LYS A 91 -19.48 9.49 15.79
CA LYS A 91 -18.10 9.81 15.42
C LYS A 91 -18.07 11.09 14.58
N ILE A 92 -16.97 11.85 14.64
CA ILE A 92 -16.74 12.97 13.73
C ILE A 92 -16.30 12.41 12.38
N ALA A 93 -16.80 12.99 11.30
CA ALA A 93 -16.54 12.56 9.92
C ALA A 93 -15.63 13.54 9.17
N SER A 94 -15.81 14.84 9.42
CA SER A 94 -15.04 15.93 8.83
C SER A 94 -15.34 17.25 9.54
N TRP A 95 -14.51 18.26 9.30
CA TRP A 95 -14.81 19.65 9.66
C TRP A 95 -14.52 20.59 8.48
N SER A 96 -15.16 21.75 8.48
CA SER A 96 -14.93 22.79 7.45
C SER A 96 -14.98 24.18 8.05
N LEU A 97 -14.18 25.09 7.49
CA LEU A 97 -14.35 26.53 7.70
C LEU A 97 -15.22 27.09 6.59
N VAL A 98 -16.20 27.91 6.98
CA VAL A 98 -17.17 28.52 6.06
C VAL A 98 -17.24 30.02 6.27
N ILE A 99 -17.41 30.77 5.18
CA ILE A 99 -17.72 32.20 5.19
C ILE A 99 -18.99 32.41 4.37
N VAL A 100 -20.01 32.99 4.99
CA VAL A 100 -21.37 33.04 4.45
C VAL A 100 -21.87 34.48 4.43
N PHE A 101 -22.41 34.90 3.30
CA PHE A 101 -22.98 36.24 3.10
C PHE A 101 -24.48 36.12 2.84
N PHE A 102 -25.21 37.13 3.27
CA PHE A 102 -26.66 37.16 3.16
C PHE A 102 -27.13 38.39 2.40
N ALA A 103 -28.13 38.18 1.55
CA ALA A 103 -28.96 39.23 0.96
C ALA A 103 -30.42 38.88 1.26
N ASP A 104 -31.23 39.83 1.73
CA ASP A 104 -32.64 39.62 2.08
C ASP A 104 -32.89 38.40 3.01
N ASN A 105 -32.00 38.19 3.99
CA ASN A 105 -32.00 37.03 4.91
C ASN A 105 -31.88 35.65 4.24
N ARG A 106 -31.29 35.60 3.04
CA ARG A 106 -30.97 34.35 2.36
C ARG A 106 -29.49 34.32 1.99
N ILE A 107 -28.90 33.14 2.04
CA ILE A 107 -27.52 32.88 1.65
C ILE A 107 -27.33 33.30 0.19
N SER A 108 -26.47 34.30 -0.02
CA SER A 108 -26.15 34.88 -1.33
C SER A 108 -24.74 34.54 -1.79
N ARG A 109 -23.81 34.31 -0.85
CA ARG A 109 -22.48 33.75 -1.13
C ARG A 109 -22.11 32.75 -0.03
N PHE A 110 -21.46 31.66 -0.41
CA PHE A 110 -21.06 30.59 0.49
C PHE A 110 -19.68 30.09 0.08
N TYR A 111 -18.68 30.41 0.89
CA TYR A 111 -17.34 29.86 0.74
C TYR A 111 -17.14 28.76 1.77
N GLN A 112 -16.59 27.63 1.34
CA GLN A 112 -16.35 26.47 2.18
C GLN A 112 -15.06 25.78 1.75
N ILE A 113 -14.16 25.64 2.71
CA ILE A 113 -12.95 24.85 2.56
C ILE A 113 -13.03 23.65 3.53
N PHE A 114 -12.88 22.45 2.99
CA PHE A 114 -13.10 21.18 3.70
C PHE A 114 -11.82 20.58 4.25
N HIS A 115 -11.87 20.03 5.46
CA HIS A 115 -10.87 19.09 5.96
C HIS A 115 -11.49 17.70 6.10
N ARG A 116 -11.02 16.72 5.32
CA ARG A 116 -11.38 15.30 5.50
C ARG A 116 -10.43 14.68 6.52
N ASP A 117 -10.96 13.93 7.48
CA ASP A 117 -10.14 13.26 8.46
C ASP A 117 -9.16 12.28 7.78
N LEU A 118 -7.87 12.55 7.91
CA LEU A 118 -6.82 11.54 7.88
C LEU A 118 -7.02 10.63 9.11
N PRO A 119 -6.88 9.30 8.98
CA PRO A 119 -6.89 8.43 10.15
C PRO A 119 -5.70 8.81 11.07
N GLY A 120 -5.97 9.18 12.33
CA GLY A 120 -4.92 9.32 13.35
C GLY A 120 -5.05 10.50 14.33
N LEU A 121 -5.74 11.59 14.00
CA LEU A 121 -5.88 12.74 14.91
C LEU A 121 -7.29 12.85 15.49
N PRO A 122 -7.47 12.88 16.84
CA PRO A 122 -8.76 13.22 17.41
C PRO A 122 -9.07 14.69 17.04
N PRO A 123 -10.28 15.02 16.59
CA PRO A 123 -10.69 16.41 16.47
C PRO A 123 -10.88 16.91 17.90
N THR A 124 -9.84 17.50 18.48
CA THR A 124 -9.97 18.14 19.79
C THR A 124 -11.00 19.26 19.62
N PRO A 125 -12.13 19.22 20.36
CA PRO A 125 -13.00 20.38 20.47
C PRO A 125 -12.12 21.56 20.90
N LEU A 126 -12.46 22.77 20.47
CA LEU A 126 -11.78 23.98 20.96
C LEU A 126 -11.69 23.92 22.49
N GLU A 127 -10.51 23.61 23.06
CA GLU A 127 -10.33 23.70 24.51
C GLU A 127 -10.67 25.13 24.89
N ASN A 128 -11.68 25.26 25.75
CA ASN A 128 -12.10 26.55 26.22
C ASN A 128 -11.02 27.04 27.18
N PRO A 129 -10.44 28.23 26.98
CA PRO A 129 -9.67 28.86 28.03
C PRO A 129 -10.59 28.89 29.26
N PRO A 130 -10.04 28.64 30.45
CA PRO A 130 -10.84 28.52 31.65
C PRO A 130 -11.79 29.73 31.74
N PRO A 131 -13.06 29.53 32.15
CA PRO A 131 -14.15 30.50 32.00
C PRO A 131 -13.96 31.87 32.68
N ASN A 132 -12.80 32.10 33.31
CA ASN A 132 -12.44 33.30 34.05
C ASN A 132 -11.34 34.16 33.38
N GLN A 133 -10.76 33.78 32.24
CA GLN A 133 -9.86 34.66 31.49
C GLN A 133 -10.66 35.65 30.63
N LYS A 134 -11.19 36.70 31.24
CA LYS A 134 -11.64 37.89 30.51
C LYS A 134 -10.42 38.77 30.23
N SER A 135 -10.21 39.17 28.98
CA SER A 135 -9.18 40.15 28.65
C SER A 135 -9.42 41.43 29.45
N GLU A 136 -8.45 41.84 30.28
CA GLU A 136 -8.56 43.06 31.10
C GLU A 136 -8.62 44.34 30.23
N THR A 137 -8.12 44.26 28.99
CA THR A 137 -8.19 45.31 27.97
C THR A 137 -8.78 44.74 26.67
N PRO A 138 -10.07 45.01 26.37
CA PRO A 138 -10.68 44.58 25.10
C PRO A 138 -10.15 45.42 23.94
N LEU A 139 -9.71 44.76 22.86
CA LEU A 139 -9.37 45.42 21.59
C LEU A 139 -10.63 45.83 20.84
N SER A 140 -10.57 46.93 20.10
CA SER A 140 -11.57 47.28 19.07
C SER A 140 -11.40 46.40 17.81
N ALA A 141 -12.44 46.35 16.97
CA ALA A 141 -12.40 45.62 15.69
C ALA A 141 -11.21 46.05 14.82
N GLU A 142 -11.00 47.37 14.77
CA GLU A 142 -9.94 48.01 13.99
C GLU A 142 -8.56 47.64 14.52
N GLU A 143 -8.38 47.51 15.84
CA GLU A 143 -7.11 47.10 16.45
C GLU A 143 -6.82 45.61 16.21
N MET A 144 -7.83 44.73 16.29
CA MET A 144 -7.66 43.31 15.97
C MET A 144 -7.32 43.10 14.50
N GLU A 145 -8.05 43.78 13.61
CA GLU A 145 -7.82 43.73 12.17
C GLU A 145 -6.46 44.33 11.82
N THR A 146 -6.09 45.46 12.41
CA THR A 146 -4.75 46.06 12.22
C THR A 146 -3.65 45.11 12.70
N THR A 147 -3.79 44.51 13.87
CA THR A 147 -2.79 43.57 14.44
C THR A 147 -2.64 42.33 13.55
N TYR A 148 -3.76 41.79 13.06
CA TYR A 148 -3.75 40.66 12.13
C TYR A 148 -3.17 41.03 10.77
N LEU A 149 -3.55 42.18 10.21
CA LEU A 149 -3.04 42.69 8.94
C LEU A 149 -1.54 42.96 9.01
N ASP A 150 -1.04 43.55 10.08
CA ASP A 150 0.39 43.77 10.28
C ASP A 150 1.14 42.42 10.37
N TYR A 151 0.54 41.41 11.01
CA TYR A 151 1.08 40.05 11.03
C TYR A 151 1.10 39.42 9.63
N ILE A 152 -0.03 39.35 8.92
CA ILE A 152 -0.09 38.60 7.65
C ILE A 152 0.66 39.31 6.52
N THR A 153 0.62 40.65 6.45
CA THR A 153 1.35 41.42 5.43
C THR A 153 2.86 41.46 5.70
N SER A 154 3.31 41.12 6.91
CA SER A 154 4.74 41.01 7.20
C SER A 154 5.41 39.87 6.43
N TYR A 155 4.68 38.82 6.04
CA TYR A 155 5.20 37.74 5.19
C TYR A 155 5.65 38.27 3.84
N ASN A 156 4.85 39.14 3.21
CA ASN A 156 5.17 39.74 1.91
C ASN A 156 6.44 40.63 1.97
N ARG A 157 6.79 41.10 3.17
CA ARG A 157 7.97 41.96 3.42
C ARG A 157 9.16 41.19 4.01
N GLY A 158 9.04 39.88 4.24
CA GLY A 158 10.06 39.04 4.90
C GLY A 158 10.28 39.35 6.39
N GLY A 159 9.31 39.99 7.05
CA GLY A 159 9.39 40.42 8.45
C GLY A 159 8.57 39.58 9.43
N HIS A 160 8.10 38.39 9.00
CA HIS A 160 7.15 37.55 9.74
C HIS A 160 7.66 37.08 11.09
N ARG A 161 8.95 36.74 11.24
CA ARG A 161 9.54 36.35 12.53
C ARG A 161 9.32 37.40 13.61
N SER A 162 9.67 38.66 13.32
CA SER A 162 9.49 39.77 14.26
C SER A 162 8.03 40.21 14.42
N ALA A 163 7.17 39.89 13.46
CA ALA A 163 5.73 40.12 13.59
C ALA A 163 5.08 39.06 14.51
N ILE A 164 5.47 37.79 14.42
CA ILE A 164 5.01 36.71 15.30
C ILE A 164 5.37 37.03 16.76
N GLU A 165 6.64 37.34 17.04
CA GLU A 165 7.10 37.66 18.41
C GLU A 165 6.37 38.87 19.03
N ARG A 166 5.90 39.82 18.20
CA ARG A 166 5.16 41.00 18.65
C ARG A 166 3.66 40.75 18.79
N SER A 167 3.06 40.04 17.83
CA SER A 167 1.60 39.94 17.68
C SER A 167 1.01 38.66 18.27
N TRP A 168 1.82 37.66 18.61
CA TRP A 168 1.34 36.39 19.18
C TRP A 168 1.58 36.34 20.70
N ALA A 169 0.71 35.62 21.42
CA ALA A 169 0.82 35.37 22.86
C ALA A 169 2.07 34.53 23.18
N GLU A 170 2.48 34.37 24.44
CA GLU A 170 3.67 33.56 24.77
C GLU A 170 3.52 32.09 24.35
N GLU A 171 2.28 31.60 24.38
CA GLU A 171 1.90 30.25 23.96
C GLU A 171 0.65 30.35 23.08
N VAL A 172 0.62 29.59 21.98
CA VAL A 172 -0.42 29.64 20.96
C VAL A 172 -0.96 28.24 20.66
N THR A 173 -2.26 28.13 20.42
CA THR A 173 -2.89 26.86 19.99
C THR A 173 -3.44 26.98 18.57
N MET A 174 -2.83 26.32 17.60
CA MET A 174 -3.25 26.35 16.20
C MET A 174 -3.70 24.96 15.73
N ASN A 175 -4.83 24.86 15.03
CA ASN A 175 -5.36 23.58 14.52
C ASN A 175 -5.41 22.43 15.56
N GLY A 176 -5.56 22.76 16.85
CA GLY A 176 -5.69 21.77 17.93
C GLY A 176 -4.39 21.40 18.65
N PHE A 177 -3.25 21.97 18.28
CA PHE A 177 -1.99 21.71 19.00
C PHE A 177 -1.34 23.01 19.49
N LYS A 178 -0.51 22.87 20.52
CA LYS A 178 -0.08 23.95 21.40
C LYS A 178 1.44 24.13 21.36
N SER A 179 1.90 25.37 21.29
CA SER A 179 3.33 25.69 21.10
C SER A 179 3.73 26.98 21.80
N PRO A 180 4.96 27.07 22.32
CA PRO A 180 5.59 28.35 22.66
C PRO A 180 5.82 29.20 21.40
N THR A 181 5.50 30.48 21.45
CA THR A 181 5.68 31.42 20.32
C THR A 181 7.13 31.60 19.90
N ALA A 182 8.09 31.35 20.80
CA ALA A 182 9.52 31.40 20.48
C ALA A 182 9.97 30.31 19.48
N ALA A 183 9.32 29.14 19.48
CA ALA A 183 9.61 28.05 18.55
C ALA A 183 8.88 28.22 17.19
N THR A 184 7.88 29.11 17.14
CA THR A 184 6.94 29.24 16.03
C THR A 184 7.53 29.76 14.72
N PRO A 185 8.35 30.82 14.71
CA PRO A 185 8.91 31.31 13.45
C PRO A 185 9.74 30.28 12.68
N ASP A 186 10.47 29.41 13.38
CA ASP A 186 11.30 28.37 12.77
C ASP A 186 10.47 27.25 12.14
N ILE A 187 9.39 26.83 12.81
CA ILE A 187 8.50 25.78 12.33
C ILE A 187 7.68 26.26 11.13
N ILE A 188 7.11 27.46 11.18
CA ILE A 188 6.42 28.08 10.03
C ILE A 188 7.35 28.14 8.81
N SER A 189 8.62 28.51 9.03
CA SER A 189 9.56 28.74 7.93
C SER A 189 10.09 27.45 7.29
N GLN A 190 9.99 26.30 7.96
CA GLN A 190 10.46 25.01 7.41
C GLN A 190 9.42 24.32 6.52
N PHE A 191 8.14 24.47 6.81
CA PHE A 191 7.07 23.73 6.12
C PHE A 191 6.32 24.57 5.08
N LEU A 192 6.08 25.85 5.36
CA LEU A 192 5.17 26.66 4.56
C LEU A 192 5.90 27.44 3.51
N LEU A 193 7.04 28.02 3.88
CA LEU A 193 7.89 28.80 3.00
C LEU A 193 8.27 28.00 1.73
N PRO A 194 8.65 26.71 1.77
CA PRO A 194 8.86 25.93 0.54
C PRO A 194 7.60 25.78 -0.34
N VAL A 195 6.42 25.68 0.27
CA VAL A 195 5.12 25.51 -0.42
C VAL A 195 4.66 26.81 -1.07
N ILE A 196 4.73 27.94 -0.34
CA ILE A 196 4.17 29.23 -0.77
C ILE A 196 5.22 30.23 -1.27
N ALA A 197 6.52 29.90 -1.25
CA ALA A 197 7.55 30.83 -1.66
C ALA A 197 7.27 31.35 -3.07
N GLY A 198 7.18 32.68 -3.18
CA GLY A 198 6.81 33.36 -4.43
C GLY A 198 5.33 33.75 -4.53
N LEU A 199 4.51 33.46 -3.51
CA LEU A 199 3.13 33.93 -3.38
C LEU A 199 3.05 35.14 -2.42
N ASP A 200 2.28 36.15 -2.82
CA ASP A 200 1.93 37.33 -2.04
C ASP A 200 0.59 37.09 -1.31
N TYR A 201 0.57 37.31 0.00
CA TYR A 201 -0.63 37.20 0.82
C TYR A 201 -1.50 38.46 0.68
N GLY A 202 -2.71 38.30 0.18
CA GLY A 202 -3.77 39.30 0.20
C GLY A 202 -4.90 38.88 1.14
N VAL A 203 -5.43 39.81 1.93
CA VAL A 203 -6.69 39.57 2.66
C VAL A 203 -7.84 39.98 1.74
N GLU A 204 -8.68 39.03 1.33
CA GLU A 204 -9.83 39.33 0.46
C GLU A 204 -11.06 39.73 1.26
N GLU A 205 -11.35 38.97 2.31
CA GLU A 205 -12.52 39.15 3.16
C GLU A 205 -12.12 38.94 4.61
N SER A 206 -12.59 39.82 5.49
CA SER A 206 -12.49 39.69 6.95
C SER A 206 -13.89 39.70 7.57
N VAL A 207 -14.05 38.97 8.67
CA VAL A 207 -15.23 38.95 9.54
C VAL A 207 -14.73 39.09 10.97
N VAL A 208 -15.14 40.16 11.65
CA VAL A 208 -14.68 40.50 13.00
C VAL A 208 -15.87 40.54 13.94
N ASP A 209 -15.80 39.81 15.06
CA ASP A 209 -16.82 39.83 16.11
C ASP A 209 -16.26 40.54 17.36
N VAL A 210 -16.90 41.65 17.77
CA VAL A 210 -16.47 42.50 18.91
C VAL A 210 -17.55 42.68 19.98
N GLU A 211 -18.83 42.47 19.65
CA GLU A 211 -19.94 43.03 20.43
C GLU A 211 -20.58 42.05 21.44
N ARG A 212 -20.29 40.74 21.40
CA ARG A 212 -20.99 39.73 22.24
C ARG A 212 -20.30 39.37 23.55
N GLN A 213 -19.75 40.35 24.25
CA GLN A 213 -19.10 40.17 25.56
C GLN A 213 -19.99 39.55 26.68
N GLN A 214 -21.26 39.18 26.44
CA GLN A 214 -22.08 38.40 27.38
C GLN A 214 -23.10 37.46 26.70
N ILE A 215 -23.22 36.25 27.29
CA ILE A 215 -24.29 35.23 27.21
C ILE A 215 -24.10 34.10 26.16
N CYS A 216 -23.71 32.94 26.72
CA CYS A 216 -23.80 31.56 26.20
C CYS A 216 -22.96 31.19 24.95
N TYR A 217 -21.86 30.46 25.22
CA TYR A 217 -21.11 29.56 24.33
C TYR A 217 -20.45 30.07 23.05
N LEU A 218 -20.34 31.38 22.80
CA LEU A 218 -19.51 31.90 21.70
C LEU A 218 -18.61 33.02 22.22
N ARG A 219 -17.29 32.83 22.11
CA ARG A 219 -16.24 33.66 22.73
C ARG A 219 -16.07 34.99 21.98
N PRO A 220 -15.79 36.14 22.65
CA PRO A 220 -15.94 37.47 22.06
C PRO A 220 -14.77 38.04 21.24
N ASP A 221 -13.72 37.29 20.92
CA ASP A 221 -12.46 37.88 20.43
C ASP A 221 -11.89 37.11 19.22
N LYS A 222 -12.66 37.03 18.13
CA LYS A 222 -12.28 36.26 16.92
C LYS A 222 -12.23 37.11 15.67
N ILE A 223 -11.21 36.86 14.84
CA ILE A 223 -11.17 37.30 13.45
C ILE A 223 -11.22 36.06 12.55
N ALA A 224 -12.11 36.08 11.57
CA ALA A 224 -12.07 35.13 10.47
C ALA A 224 -11.63 35.85 9.21
N VAL A 225 -10.76 35.22 8.43
CA VAL A 225 -10.23 35.80 7.21
C VAL A 225 -10.23 34.78 6.08
N ARG A 226 -10.48 35.28 4.88
CA ARG A 226 -10.15 34.63 3.63
C ARG A 226 -8.91 35.29 3.05
N LEU A 227 -7.84 34.53 2.91
CA LEU A 227 -6.60 34.99 2.28
C LEU A 227 -6.58 34.50 0.83
N SER A 228 -6.15 35.37 -0.07
CA SER A 228 -5.65 34.99 -1.39
C SER A 228 -4.13 34.94 -1.36
N LEU A 229 -3.57 33.88 -1.91
CA LEU A 229 -2.13 33.72 -2.09
C LEU A 229 -1.86 33.76 -3.59
N ARG A 230 -1.26 34.86 -4.08
CA ARG A 230 -1.08 35.08 -5.52
C ARG A 230 0.38 35.26 -5.91
N GLY A 231 0.84 34.56 -6.93
CA GLY A 231 2.20 34.70 -7.43
C GLY A 231 2.69 33.46 -8.19
N VAL A 232 3.99 33.32 -8.36
CA VAL A 232 4.58 32.13 -9.01
C VAL A 232 4.98 31.17 -7.91
N ALA A 233 4.17 30.12 -7.71
CA ALA A 233 4.47 29.09 -6.72
C ALA A 233 5.75 28.34 -7.10
N LYS A 234 6.67 28.14 -6.14
CA LYS A 234 7.87 27.31 -6.34
C LYS A 234 7.59 25.81 -6.25
N ASN A 235 6.52 25.41 -5.56
CA ASN A 235 6.06 24.04 -5.46
C ASN A 235 5.27 23.66 -6.75
N PRO A 236 5.70 22.65 -7.54
CA PRO A 236 5.04 22.28 -8.79
C PRO A 236 3.61 21.73 -8.67
N ASN A 237 3.17 21.33 -7.47
CA ASN A 237 1.82 20.81 -7.20
C ASN A 237 0.83 21.97 -7.16
N LEU A 238 1.32 23.17 -6.80
CA LEU A 238 0.52 24.39 -6.79
C LEU A 238 0.33 24.99 -8.18
N GLN A 239 0.94 24.43 -9.23
CA GLN A 239 0.95 24.97 -10.60
C GLN A 239 0.27 24.06 -11.63
N LYS A 240 -0.62 23.14 -11.21
CA LYS A 240 -1.28 22.15 -12.09
C LYS A 240 -2.23 22.72 -13.16
N LYS A 241 -2.70 23.97 -13.02
CA LYS A 241 -3.60 24.66 -13.98
C LYS A 241 -2.93 25.74 -14.84
N GLY A 242 -1.60 25.76 -14.93
CA GLY A 242 -0.84 26.67 -15.80
C GLY A 242 0.45 26.03 -16.31
N ALA A 243 1.15 26.68 -17.23
CA ALA A 243 2.50 26.29 -17.59
C ALA A 243 3.47 26.57 -16.42
N GLU A 244 4.56 25.80 -16.32
CA GLU A 244 5.61 26.04 -15.33
C GLU A 244 6.12 27.49 -15.44
N GLY A 245 6.03 28.24 -14.33
CA GLY A 245 6.35 29.67 -14.27
C GLY A 245 5.18 30.65 -14.44
N GLU A 246 3.93 30.19 -14.61
CA GLU A 246 2.74 31.05 -14.64
C GLU A 246 2.23 31.42 -13.25
N GLU A 247 1.59 32.60 -13.14
CA GLU A 247 1.02 33.10 -11.89
C GLU A 247 -0.23 32.28 -11.49
N VAL A 248 -0.30 31.85 -10.23
CA VAL A 248 -1.42 31.10 -9.64
C VAL A 248 -2.03 31.86 -8.47
N THR A 249 -3.29 31.58 -8.16
CA THR A 249 -4.02 32.11 -7.00
C THR A 249 -4.61 30.95 -6.20
N HIS A 250 -4.29 30.86 -4.91
CA HIS A 250 -4.83 29.87 -3.96
C HIS A 250 -5.56 30.57 -2.81
N TYR A 251 -6.40 29.83 -2.07
CA TYR A 251 -7.22 30.38 -1.00
C TYR A 251 -7.04 29.68 0.34
N GLU A 252 -7.02 30.48 1.40
CA GLU A 252 -6.99 30.01 2.78
C GLU A 252 -8.13 30.61 3.57
N HIS A 253 -8.84 29.80 4.36
CA HIS A 253 -9.75 30.30 5.39
C HIS A 253 -9.12 30.06 6.75
N ALA A 254 -9.08 31.11 7.56
CA ALA A 254 -8.57 31.03 8.92
C ALA A 254 -9.51 31.72 9.92
N LEU A 255 -9.53 31.21 11.14
CA LEU A 255 -10.31 31.69 12.28
C LEU A 255 -9.38 31.79 13.49
N TYR A 256 -8.95 33.01 13.83
CA TYR A 256 -8.04 33.27 14.94
C TYR A 256 -8.79 33.76 16.18
N THR A 257 -8.24 33.45 17.34
CA THR A 257 -8.64 33.95 18.66
C THR A 257 -7.56 34.87 19.23
N PHE A 258 -7.99 35.97 19.86
CA PHE A 258 -7.11 36.89 20.57
C PHE A 258 -7.22 36.72 22.09
N LEU A 259 -6.11 36.96 22.79
CA LEU A 259 -6.03 37.10 24.25
C LEU A 259 -5.07 38.25 24.56
N GLU A 260 -5.49 39.21 25.38
CA GLU A 260 -4.67 40.38 25.79
C GLU A 260 -4.05 41.14 24.61
N GLY A 261 -4.82 41.26 23.53
CA GLY A 261 -4.40 41.96 22.32
C GLY A 261 -3.40 41.22 21.43
N LYS A 262 -3.14 39.94 21.72
CA LYS A 262 -2.25 39.07 20.95
C LYS A 262 -3.00 37.83 20.43
N ILE A 263 -2.53 37.26 19.32
CA ILE A 263 -3.06 36.02 18.75
C ILE A 263 -2.69 34.88 19.70
N SER A 264 -3.69 34.20 20.25
CA SER A 264 -3.54 33.10 21.22
C SER A 264 -3.90 31.73 20.65
N GLY A 265 -4.55 31.72 19.49
CA GLY A 265 -4.83 30.48 18.78
C GLY A 265 -5.64 30.69 17.51
N GLY A 266 -5.93 29.60 16.81
CA GLY A 266 -6.73 29.66 15.60
C GLY A 266 -6.85 28.33 14.86
N TRP A 267 -7.72 28.32 13.86
CA TRP A 267 -7.86 27.24 12.89
C TRP A 267 -7.60 27.81 11.50
N ALA A 268 -6.83 27.11 10.66
CA ALA A 268 -6.54 27.52 9.30
C ALA A 268 -6.55 26.30 8.38
N VAL A 269 -7.24 26.41 7.26
CA VAL A 269 -7.29 25.38 6.22
C VAL A 269 -7.13 26.03 4.85
N GLN A 270 -6.31 25.41 4.01
CA GLN A 270 -5.96 25.90 2.67
C GLN A 270 -6.54 24.98 1.61
N GLU A 271 -7.18 25.55 0.60
CA GLU A 271 -7.63 24.82 -0.59
C GLU A 271 -6.70 25.16 -1.75
N PHE A 272 -5.92 24.18 -2.19
CA PHE A 272 -5.06 24.30 -3.35
C PHE A 272 -5.77 23.67 -4.55
N ASP A 273 -5.82 24.39 -5.68
CA ASP A 273 -6.59 23.95 -6.85
C ASP A 273 -5.90 22.78 -7.57
N MET A 274 -6.16 21.57 -7.08
CA MET A 274 -5.56 20.31 -7.55
C MET A 274 -6.46 19.52 -8.51
N SER A 275 -7.63 20.04 -8.86
CA SER A 275 -8.59 19.35 -9.72
C SER A 275 -8.26 19.54 -11.21
N PRO A 276 -8.17 18.47 -12.04
CA PRO A 276 -8.07 18.64 -13.49
C PRO A 276 -9.36 19.32 -14.02
N PRO A 277 -9.29 20.13 -15.09
CA PRO A 277 -10.45 20.86 -15.58
C PRO A 277 -11.57 19.89 -15.97
N PRO A 278 -12.86 20.29 -15.83
CA PRO A 278 -13.97 19.42 -16.16
C PRO A 278 -13.87 18.93 -17.60
N ARG A 279 -14.01 17.62 -17.81
CA ARG A 279 -13.98 17.00 -19.15
C ARG A 279 -15.12 17.59 -19.97
N LEU A 280 -14.79 18.53 -20.86
CA LEU A 280 -15.77 19.11 -21.78
C LEU A 280 -16.29 18.01 -22.73
N LYS A 281 -17.61 17.77 -22.70
CA LYS A 281 -18.28 16.84 -23.62
C LYS A 281 -18.11 17.36 -25.06
N CYS A 282 -17.52 16.53 -25.93
CA CYS A 282 -17.46 16.78 -27.36
C CYS A 282 -18.79 16.33 -27.99
N ASP A 283 -19.47 17.23 -28.71
CA ASP A 283 -20.72 16.95 -29.41
C ASP A 283 -20.51 16.13 -30.70
N ARG A 284 -19.26 15.79 -31.03
CA ARG A 284 -18.83 15.00 -32.19
C ARG A 284 -19.19 15.63 -33.55
N GLN A 285 -19.56 16.90 -33.59
CA GLN A 285 -19.68 17.65 -34.84
C GLN A 285 -18.29 17.94 -35.42
N ARG A 286 -18.22 18.37 -36.69
CA ARG A 286 -16.96 18.67 -37.37
C ARG A 286 -17.02 20.03 -38.09
N PRO A 287 -16.45 21.10 -37.51
CA PRO A 287 -15.80 21.14 -36.18
C PRO A 287 -16.79 20.89 -35.04
N CYS A 288 -16.32 20.40 -33.89
CA CYS A 288 -17.15 20.33 -32.69
C CYS A 288 -17.35 21.75 -32.14
N GLU A 289 -18.49 22.02 -31.50
CA GLU A 289 -18.87 23.37 -31.06
C GLU A 289 -17.80 24.01 -30.14
N ASN A 290 -17.16 23.19 -29.31
CA ASN A 290 -16.07 23.64 -28.44
C ASN A 290 -14.78 24.02 -29.20
N CYS A 291 -14.42 23.28 -30.26
CA CYS A 291 -13.28 23.64 -31.11
C CYS A 291 -13.57 24.90 -31.93
N GLU A 292 -14.82 25.09 -32.35
CA GLU A 292 -15.25 26.28 -33.10
C GLU A 292 -15.26 27.54 -32.23
N ARG A 293 -15.84 27.48 -31.02
CA ARG A 293 -15.79 28.58 -30.04
C ARG A 293 -14.35 28.96 -29.65
N ARG A 294 -13.43 28.00 -29.68
CA ARG A 294 -12.00 28.23 -29.38
C ARG A 294 -11.18 28.67 -30.60
N GLY A 295 -11.80 28.92 -31.75
CA GLY A 295 -11.11 29.36 -32.98
C GLY A 295 -10.21 28.30 -33.62
N ARG A 296 -10.27 27.05 -33.14
CA ARG A 296 -9.45 25.91 -33.60
C ARG A 296 -10.26 24.88 -34.38
N GLY A 297 -11.34 25.32 -35.02
CA GLY A 297 -12.24 24.41 -35.74
C GLY A 297 -11.53 23.60 -36.84
N ARG A 298 -10.48 24.14 -37.45
CA ARG A 298 -9.68 23.48 -38.49
C ARG A 298 -8.81 22.32 -37.98
N GLU A 299 -8.53 22.27 -36.68
CA GLU A 299 -7.76 21.22 -36.02
C GLU A 299 -8.66 20.07 -35.50
N CYS A 300 -9.98 20.20 -35.63
CA CYS A 300 -10.95 19.21 -35.16
C CYS A 300 -11.01 17.98 -36.08
N ALA A 301 -10.21 16.95 -35.77
CA ALA A 301 -10.13 15.72 -36.55
C ALA A 301 -10.44 14.45 -35.73
N TYR A 302 -11.26 13.55 -36.31
CA TYR A 302 -11.49 12.21 -35.79
C TYR A 302 -10.69 11.20 -36.62
N ALA A 303 -10.08 10.21 -35.96
CA ALA A 303 -9.06 9.31 -36.52
C ALA A 303 -9.51 8.38 -37.68
N ASN A 304 -10.71 8.51 -38.24
CA ASN A 304 -11.24 7.62 -39.29
C ASN A 304 -11.88 8.37 -40.48
N SER A 305 -11.18 9.32 -41.09
CA SER A 305 -11.63 9.89 -42.37
C SER A 305 -10.43 10.31 -43.22
N GLY A 306 -10.14 9.52 -44.25
CA GLY A 306 -9.09 9.80 -45.24
C GLY A 306 -9.40 11.04 -46.10
N PRO A 307 -8.40 11.57 -46.82
CA PRO A 307 -8.53 12.82 -47.54
C PRO A 307 -9.26 12.59 -48.87
N VAL A 308 -10.34 13.33 -49.13
CA VAL A 308 -10.90 13.44 -50.49
C VAL A 308 -10.85 14.90 -50.91
N SER A 309 -10.18 15.09 -52.04
CA SER A 309 -9.90 16.31 -52.78
C SER A 309 -11.16 17.00 -53.34
N ALA A 310 -10.99 18.32 -53.56
CA ALA A 310 -11.99 19.30 -53.95
C ALA A 310 -12.71 19.04 -55.30
N GLY A 311 -13.99 19.43 -55.36
CA GLY A 311 -14.78 19.53 -56.59
C GLY A 311 -16.25 19.97 -56.39
N VAL A 312 -16.48 21.29 -56.46
CA VAL A 312 -17.67 22.03 -56.95
C VAL A 312 -19.10 21.68 -56.44
N ALA A 313 -19.61 22.58 -55.60
CA ALA A 313 -20.95 23.18 -55.46
C ALA A 313 -22.22 22.52 -56.06
N GLN A 314 -23.27 22.34 -55.24
CA GLN A 314 -24.49 23.17 -55.22
C GLN A 314 -25.63 22.57 -54.38
N HIS A 315 -26.46 23.49 -53.86
CA HIS A 315 -27.82 23.36 -53.32
C HIS A 315 -28.05 23.17 -51.81
N ALA A 316 -29.03 23.95 -51.37
CA ALA A 316 -29.26 24.48 -50.04
C ALA A 316 -30.51 23.88 -49.40
N ALA A 317 -30.55 23.99 -48.06
CA ALA A 317 -31.70 24.19 -47.17
C ALA A 317 -33.00 23.39 -47.38
N ALA A 318 -33.39 22.57 -46.39
CA ALA A 318 -34.71 22.60 -45.74
C ALA A 318 -34.87 21.58 -44.58
N ALA A 319 -35.20 22.13 -43.40
CA ALA A 319 -36.19 21.72 -42.38
C ALA A 319 -36.44 20.24 -41.96
N ALA A 320 -36.20 19.99 -40.66
CA ALA A 320 -37.09 19.44 -39.61
C ALA A 320 -37.80 18.05 -39.73
N ALA A 321 -37.70 17.29 -38.60
CA ALA A 321 -38.53 16.18 -38.08
C ALA A 321 -37.96 14.71 -38.21
N PRO A 322 -38.41 13.73 -37.38
CA PRO A 322 -37.58 13.03 -36.39
C PRO A 322 -37.19 11.58 -36.78
N ARG A 323 -36.09 11.07 -36.20
CA ARG A 323 -35.57 9.70 -36.44
C ARG A 323 -36.35 8.63 -35.64
N PRO A 324 -36.63 7.43 -36.21
CA PRO A 324 -37.24 6.32 -35.49
C PRO A 324 -36.21 5.46 -34.74
N ARG A 325 -36.67 4.80 -33.67
CA ARG A 325 -35.94 3.82 -32.86
C ARG A 325 -35.50 2.62 -33.69
N ILE A 326 -34.21 2.26 -33.62
CA ILE A 326 -33.66 1.04 -34.22
C ILE A 326 -33.93 -0.14 -33.26
N ASN A 327 -34.55 -1.19 -33.80
CA ASN A 327 -35.02 -2.36 -33.07
C ASN A 327 -33.87 -3.38 -32.86
N LEU A 328 -33.36 -3.45 -31.62
CA LEU A 328 -32.25 -4.32 -31.19
C LEU A 328 -32.51 -5.81 -31.43
N GLN A 329 -33.78 -6.22 -31.40
CA GLN A 329 -34.19 -7.62 -31.56
C GLN A 329 -33.84 -8.19 -32.94
N ALA A 330 -33.96 -7.36 -34.00
CA ALA A 330 -33.69 -7.80 -35.38
C ALA A 330 -32.20 -8.05 -35.64
N ARG A 331 -31.31 -7.37 -34.90
CA ARG A 331 -29.86 -7.59 -34.96
C ARG A 331 -29.43 -8.83 -34.18
N LEU A 332 -30.06 -9.11 -33.04
CA LEU A 332 -29.82 -10.33 -32.26
C LEU A 332 -30.18 -11.58 -33.07
N SER A 333 -31.33 -11.60 -33.73
CA SER A 333 -31.74 -12.74 -34.57
C SER A 333 -30.83 -12.96 -35.80
N GLN A 334 -30.28 -11.88 -36.37
CA GLN A 334 -29.31 -12.00 -37.47
C GLN A 334 -27.95 -12.55 -37.01
N LEU A 335 -27.53 -12.24 -35.79
CA LEU A 335 -26.29 -12.76 -35.22
C LEU A 335 -26.42 -14.23 -34.83
N GLU A 336 -27.57 -14.65 -34.30
CA GLU A 336 -27.83 -16.06 -34.00
C GLU A 336 -27.80 -16.94 -35.25
N VAL A 337 -28.37 -16.46 -36.37
CA VAL A 337 -28.33 -17.19 -37.66
C VAL A 337 -26.90 -17.27 -38.23
N LEU A 338 -26.08 -16.24 -38.03
CA LEU A 338 -24.69 -16.22 -38.51
C LEU A 338 -23.77 -17.15 -37.68
N VAL A 339 -24.03 -17.27 -36.37
CA VAL A 339 -23.28 -18.17 -35.48
C VAL A 339 -23.60 -19.63 -35.80
N VAL A 340 -24.88 -19.96 -36.06
CA VAL A 340 -25.26 -21.31 -36.48
C VAL A 340 -24.64 -21.68 -37.82
N SER A 341 -24.57 -20.77 -38.80
CA SER A 341 -23.94 -21.07 -40.09
C SER A 341 -22.43 -21.30 -39.98
N LEU A 342 -21.75 -20.57 -39.09
CA LEU A 342 -20.31 -20.75 -38.85
C LEU A 342 -19.99 -22.04 -38.09
N MET A 343 -20.90 -22.50 -37.23
CA MET A 343 -20.79 -23.80 -36.57
C MET A 343 -21.00 -24.97 -37.55
N ASP A 344 -21.91 -24.82 -38.51
CA ASP A 344 -22.14 -25.81 -39.57
C ASP A 344 -20.94 -25.89 -40.56
N ASP A 345 -20.32 -24.76 -40.90
CA ASP A 345 -19.13 -24.71 -41.76
C ASP A 345 -17.89 -25.34 -41.07
N ALA A 346 -17.76 -25.19 -39.75
CA ALA A 346 -16.70 -25.82 -38.97
C ALA A 346 -16.88 -27.34 -38.82
N ALA A 347 -18.13 -27.83 -38.82
CA ALA A 347 -18.44 -29.26 -38.78
C ALA A 347 -18.20 -29.96 -40.15
N ALA A 348 -18.40 -29.25 -41.26
CA ALA A 348 -18.23 -29.80 -42.61
C ALA A 348 -16.75 -30.02 -43.04
N SER A 349 -15.78 -29.41 -42.35
CA SER A 349 -14.35 -29.48 -42.71
C SER A 349 -13.57 -30.67 -42.14
N ARG A 350 -14.19 -31.56 -41.34
CA ARG A 350 -13.52 -32.72 -40.69
C ARG A 350 -13.69 -34.09 -41.38
N GLY A 351 -14.13 -34.14 -42.64
CA GLY A 351 -14.34 -35.42 -43.34
C GLY A 351 -13.80 -35.44 -44.76
N GLY A 352 -12.59 -35.94 -44.97
CA GLY A 352 -12.07 -36.26 -46.30
C GLY A 352 -10.61 -36.72 -46.32
N SER A 353 -10.38 -37.98 -46.67
CA SER A 353 -9.08 -38.66 -46.70
C SER A 353 -8.42 -38.72 -48.11
N LEU A 354 -7.08 -38.49 -48.13
CA LEU A 354 -6.01 -38.96 -49.07
C LEU A 354 -6.03 -38.47 -50.55
N PRO A 355 -4.90 -38.49 -51.33
CA PRO A 355 -3.66 -39.26 -51.20
C PRO A 355 -2.31 -38.53 -51.50
N SER A 356 -1.25 -39.35 -51.52
CA SER A 356 0.21 -39.19 -51.41
C SER A 356 1.07 -38.78 -52.63
N ASP A 357 2.21 -38.14 -52.32
CA ASP A 357 3.57 -38.13 -52.95
C ASP A 357 3.81 -37.60 -54.39
N PRO A 358 5.07 -37.30 -54.84
CA PRO A 358 6.35 -37.02 -54.14
C PRO A 358 7.22 -35.86 -54.73
N LEU A 359 8.38 -35.55 -54.09
CA LEU A 359 9.71 -35.13 -54.66
C LEU A 359 10.38 -33.81 -54.19
N GLY A 360 11.55 -33.98 -53.56
CA GLY A 360 12.80 -33.19 -53.74
C GLY A 360 13.01 -31.98 -52.81
N GLY A 361 14.13 -31.76 -52.13
CA GLY A 361 15.41 -32.46 -51.98
C GLY A 361 16.43 -31.56 -51.23
N SER A 362 17.36 -32.21 -50.51
CA SER A 362 18.67 -31.72 -49.99
C SER A 362 18.72 -30.63 -48.91
N SER A 363 19.15 -30.99 -47.69
CA SER A 363 20.53 -30.91 -47.13
C SER A 363 20.86 -29.51 -46.55
N ALA A 364 21.33 -29.33 -45.31
CA ALA A 364 22.42 -30.03 -44.64
C ALA A 364 22.36 -29.99 -43.10
N ASN A 365 22.94 -31.03 -42.50
CA ASN A 365 23.22 -31.24 -41.08
C ASN A 365 24.26 -30.25 -40.50
N VAL A 366 24.11 -29.92 -39.22
CA VAL A 366 25.23 -29.88 -38.26
C VAL A 366 24.81 -30.67 -37.02
N ASN A 367 25.63 -31.66 -36.67
CA ASN A 367 25.41 -32.66 -35.65
C ASN A 367 26.42 -32.46 -34.52
N VAL A 368 25.95 -32.37 -33.27
CA VAL A 368 26.69 -32.60 -32.01
C VAL A 368 25.63 -33.20 -31.09
N GLY A 369 25.64 -34.46 -30.65
CA GLY A 369 26.73 -35.34 -30.25
C GLY A 369 26.51 -35.66 -28.77
N SER A 370 25.65 -36.64 -28.46
CA SER A 370 25.57 -37.21 -27.11
C SER A 370 25.47 -38.74 -27.17
N ALA A 371 26.35 -39.36 -26.39
CA ALA A 371 26.60 -40.79 -26.31
C ALA A 371 25.50 -41.54 -25.54
N GLY A 372 25.38 -42.82 -25.87
CA GLY A 372 24.23 -43.66 -25.58
C GLY A 372 24.10 -44.17 -24.15
N SER A 373 22.90 -44.67 -23.88
CA SER A 373 22.62 -45.63 -22.82
C SER A 373 21.70 -46.71 -23.38
N GLU A 374 22.07 -47.94 -23.10
CA GLU A 374 21.55 -49.18 -23.66
C GLU A 374 20.11 -49.49 -23.24
N THR A 375 19.45 -50.23 -24.12
CA THR A 375 18.08 -50.70 -24.05
C THR A 375 17.87 -51.75 -22.96
N VAL A 376 16.98 -51.45 -22.01
CA VAL A 376 16.31 -52.48 -21.19
C VAL A 376 14.85 -52.55 -21.65
N LYS A 377 14.48 -53.69 -22.25
CA LYS A 377 13.10 -54.05 -22.59
C LYS A 377 12.27 -54.17 -21.30
N GLY A 378 11.30 -53.27 -21.13
CA GLY A 378 10.28 -53.34 -20.09
C GLY A 378 8.91 -53.02 -20.66
N ARG A 379 8.01 -54.01 -20.59
CA ARG A 379 6.55 -54.02 -20.80
C ARG A 379 5.89 -52.71 -21.28
N SER A 380 5.30 -52.78 -22.46
CA SER A 380 4.34 -51.82 -23.00
C SER A 380 3.16 -51.59 -22.05
N LEU A 381 2.95 -50.34 -21.66
CA LEU A 381 1.72 -49.82 -21.06
C LEU A 381 0.70 -49.52 -22.17
N PRO A 382 -0.62 -49.43 -21.86
CA PRO A 382 -1.66 -49.19 -22.86
C PRO A 382 -1.54 -47.80 -23.49
N ASP A 383 -1.73 -47.77 -24.82
CA ASP A 383 -1.46 -46.69 -25.77
C ASP A 383 -2.47 -45.51 -25.71
N GLY A 384 -2.90 -45.10 -24.52
CA GLY A 384 -4.01 -44.12 -24.36
C GLY A 384 -3.95 -43.18 -23.16
N LEU A 385 -2.82 -43.08 -22.46
CA LEU A 385 -2.66 -42.24 -21.25
C LEU A 385 -1.66 -41.07 -21.43
N ASP A 386 -1.15 -40.85 -22.64
CA ASP A 386 0.00 -39.97 -22.87
C ASP A 386 -0.37 -38.49 -23.08
N GLU A 387 -1.63 -38.15 -23.32
CA GLU A 387 -2.04 -36.76 -23.49
C GLU A 387 -2.72 -36.24 -22.21
N ALA A 388 -2.08 -35.23 -21.62
CA ALA A 388 -2.73 -34.40 -20.61
C ALA A 388 -4.00 -33.79 -21.24
N PRO A 389 -5.16 -33.84 -20.57
CA PRO A 389 -6.41 -33.34 -21.12
C PRO A 389 -6.29 -31.90 -21.64
N ASP A 390 -6.62 -31.71 -22.93
CA ASP A 390 -6.69 -30.44 -23.64
C ASP A 390 -7.83 -29.57 -23.07
N SER A 391 -7.56 -28.92 -21.94
CA SER A 391 -8.27 -27.72 -21.52
C SER A 391 -7.22 -26.63 -21.35
N SER A 392 -7.49 -25.46 -21.92
CA SER A 392 -6.59 -24.31 -22.03
C SER A 392 -5.94 -23.92 -20.68
N GLY A 393 -4.82 -24.58 -20.33
CA GLY A 393 -4.03 -24.36 -19.11
C GLY A 393 -3.10 -23.13 -19.19
N GLY A 394 -3.33 -22.26 -20.17
CA GLY A 394 -2.48 -21.12 -20.50
C GLY A 394 -2.53 -19.95 -19.52
N GLY A 395 -3.35 -20.02 -18.46
CA GLY A 395 -3.59 -18.91 -17.52
C GLY A 395 -4.72 -17.99 -17.97
N SER A 396 -4.89 -16.87 -17.27
CA SER A 396 -5.92 -15.86 -17.50
C SER A 396 -5.25 -14.55 -17.93
N ILE A 397 -5.69 -13.99 -19.06
CA ILE A 397 -5.24 -12.66 -19.52
C ILE A 397 -6.42 -11.69 -19.50
N ARG A 398 -6.19 -10.52 -18.93
CA ARG A 398 -7.17 -9.45 -18.83
C ARG A 398 -6.66 -8.28 -19.65
N VAL A 399 -7.51 -7.76 -20.54
CA VAL A 399 -7.18 -6.64 -21.43
C VAL A 399 -8.26 -5.59 -21.28
N SER A 400 -7.86 -4.39 -20.87
CA SER A 400 -8.70 -3.19 -20.82
C SER A 400 -8.25 -2.18 -21.88
N SER A 401 -8.89 -1.02 -21.95
CA SER A 401 -8.48 0.07 -22.84
C SER A 401 -7.14 0.72 -22.45
N SER A 402 -6.68 0.54 -21.20
CA SER A 402 -5.47 1.17 -20.66
C SER A 402 -4.40 0.17 -20.21
N GLU A 403 -4.74 -1.09 -19.96
CA GLU A 403 -3.80 -2.09 -19.43
C GLU A 403 -4.05 -3.51 -19.92
N SER A 404 -3.00 -4.34 -19.87
CA SER A 404 -3.10 -5.79 -20.05
C SER A 404 -2.37 -6.51 -18.92
N ARG A 405 -3.03 -7.42 -18.22
CA ARG A 405 -2.45 -8.19 -17.12
C ARG A 405 -2.62 -9.68 -17.35
N TYR A 406 -1.53 -10.43 -17.18
CA TYR A 406 -1.52 -11.89 -17.25
C TYR A 406 -1.35 -12.50 -15.86
N VAL A 407 -2.01 -13.63 -15.64
CA VAL A 407 -1.89 -14.45 -14.44
C VAL A 407 -1.81 -15.92 -14.85
N GLY A 408 -0.78 -16.63 -14.40
CA GLY A 408 -0.61 -18.05 -14.69
C GLY A 408 -1.70 -18.94 -14.08
N SER A 409 -1.95 -20.10 -14.69
CA SER A 409 -2.98 -21.07 -14.28
C SER A 409 -2.77 -21.68 -12.90
N GLY A 410 -1.62 -21.43 -12.27
CA GLY A 410 -1.32 -21.86 -10.90
C GLY A 410 -1.57 -20.86 -9.81
N HIS A 411 -1.92 -19.64 -10.18
CA HIS A 411 -2.24 -18.59 -9.24
C HIS A 411 -3.67 -18.73 -8.72
N TRP A 412 -3.91 -18.39 -7.45
CA TRP A 412 -5.20 -18.52 -6.79
C TRP A 412 -6.33 -17.80 -7.56
N ALA A 413 -6.05 -16.65 -8.17
CA ALA A 413 -7.05 -15.91 -8.95
C ALA A 413 -7.52 -16.69 -10.20
N SER A 414 -6.62 -17.41 -10.86
CA SER A 414 -7.00 -18.27 -12.00
C SER A 414 -7.76 -19.52 -11.55
N ILE A 415 -7.52 -20.00 -10.33
CA ILE A 415 -8.28 -21.11 -9.74
C ILE A 415 -9.71 -20.64 -9.40
N LEU A 416 -9.83 -19.42 -8.86
CA LEU A 416 -11.10 -18.78 -8.53
C LEU A 416 -11.94 -18.51 -9.78
N ASP A 417 -11.32 -18.15 -10.91
CA ASP A 417 -11.99 -18.06 -12.22
C ASP A 417 -12.72 -19.37 -12.60
N GLY A 418 -12.26 -20.51 -12.09
CA GLY A 418 -12.90 -21.82 -12.26
C GLY A 418 -14.17 -22.04 -11.42
N ILE A 419 -14.60 -21.05 -10.62
CA ILE A 419 -15.80 -21.06 -9.78
C ILE A 419 -16.68 -19.85 -10.15
N ALA A 420 -17.40 -19.95 -11.27
CA ALA A 420 -18.16 -18.84 -11.88
C ALA A 420 -19.07 -18.08 -10.89
N GLU A 421 -19.83 -18.80 -10.07
CA GLU A 421 -20.73 -18.19 -9.06
C GLU A 421 -19.99 -17.33 -8.03
N LEU A 422 -18.81 -17.78 -7.55
CA LEU A 422 -18.02 -17.01 -6.57
C LEU A 422 -17.41 -15.76 -7.22
N LYS A 423 -16.96 -15.90 -8.48
CA LYS A 423 -16.42 -14.80 -9.25
C LYS A 423 -17.46 -13.71 -9.46
N GLU A 424 -18.65 -14.05 -9.94
CA GLU A 424 -19.75 -13.11 -10.17
C GLU A 424 -20.15 -12.38 -8.88
N HIS A 425 -20.23 -13.09 -7.74
CA HIS A 425 -20.55 -12.48 -6.46
C HIS A 425 -19.48 -11.49 -5.99
N LEU A 426 -18.20 -11.86 -6.11
CA LEU A 426 -17.08 -10.99 -5.72
C LEU A 426 -16.94 -9.77 -6.62
N GLU A 427 -17.21 -9.92 -7.91
CA GLU A 427 -17.27 -8.80 -8.87
C GLU A 427 -18.41 -7.85 -8.50
N ALA A 428 -19.60 -8.36 -8.18
CA ALA A 428 -20.73 -7.53 -7.76
C ALA A 428 -20.45 -6.79 -6.44
N GLU A 429 -19.78 -7.43 -5.48
CA GLU A 429 -19.37 -6.79 -4.22
C GLU A 429 -18.29 -5.73 -4.47
N GLU A 430 -17.34 -5.97 -5.37
CA GLU A 430 -16.31 -4.98 -5.74
C GLU A 430 -16.89 -3.80 -6.52
N GLU A 431 -17.87 -4.00 -7.39
CA GLU A 431 -18.62 -2.93 -8.06
C GLU A 431 -19.37 -2.05 -7.05
N GLN A 432 -19.91 -2.65 -5.99
CA GLN A 432 -20.56 -1.91 -4.89
C GLN A 432 -19.55 -1.12 -4.03
N ILE A 433 -18.34 -1.64 -3.82
CA ILE A 433 -17.31 -1.00 -3.01
C ILE A 433 -16.56 0.09 -3.79
N SER A 434 -16.25 -0.14 -5.06
CA SER A 434 -15.40 0.75 -5.88
C SER A 434 -16.19 1.74 -6.75
N GLY A 435 -17.49 1.51 -6.98
CA GLY A 435 -18.33 2.35 -7.84
C GLY A 435 -17.94 2.33 -9.33
N ALA A 436 -17.02 1.44 -9.73
CA ALA A 436 -16.56 1.27 -11.11
C ALA A 436 -17.10 -0.04 -11.69
N THR A 437 -17.67 0.00 -12.91
CA THR A 437 -18.04 -1.19 -13.68
C THR A 437 -16.79 -1.84 -14.28
N SER A 438 -16.06 -2.58 -13.46
CA SER A 438 -15.04 -3.53 -13.93
C SER A 438 -15.56 -4.94 -13.70
N GLY A 439 -15.91 -5.65 -14.78
CA GLY A 439 -16.34 -7.05 -14.74
C GLY A 439 -15.20 -8.03 -14.44
N SER A 440 -14.33 -7.72 -13.46
CA SER A 440 -13.39 -8.68 -12.89
C SER A 440 -12.77 -8.27 -11.55
N ILE A 441 -12.59 -9.26 -10.65
CA ILE A 441 -11.81 -9.16 -9.40
C ILE A 441 -10.44 -8.53 -9.70
N LEU A 442 -10.26 -7.23 -9.51
CA LEU A 442 -9.01 -6.50 -9.85
C LEU A 442 -7.78 -7.13 -9.18
N LEU A 443 -6.58 -7.04 -9.77
CA LEU A 443 -5.35 -7.36 -9.03
C LEU A 443 -5.05 -6.18 -8.09
N PRO A 444 -4.29 -6.36 -6.99
CA PRO A 444 -3.91 -5.24 -6.13
C PRO A 444 -3.32 -4.08 -6.95
N GLU A 445 -3.91 -2.90 -6.85
CA GLU A 445 -3.41 -1.68 -7.50
C GLU A 445 -2.34 -1.02 -6.62
N ASP A 446 -1.33 -0.42 -7.25
CA ASP A 446 -0.28 0.29 -6.52
C ASP A 446 -0.78 1.66 -6.05
N GLY A 447 -1.23 1.72 -4.79
CA GLY A 447 -1.60 2.99 -4.13
C GLY A 447 -0.41 3.76 -3.55
N SER A 448 0.76 3.11 -3.38
CA SER A 448 1.97 3.71 -2.82
C SER A 448 3.05 3.84 -3.90
N GLU A 449 3.58 5.06 -4.05
CA GLU A 449 4.68 5.39 -4.97
C GLU A 449 5.90 4.52 -4.67
N MET A 450 6.56 3.99 -5.71
CA MET A 450 7.87 3.31 -5.61
C MET A 450 8.97 4.24 -6.11
N PRO A 451 9.68 4.97 -5.22
CA PRO A 451 10.64 5.98 -5.60
C PRO A 451 11.68 5.52 -6.63
N LEU A 452 12.17 4.27 -6.49
CA LEU A 452 13.19 3.74 -7.38
C LEU A 452 12.71 3.46 -8.81
N LEU A 453 11.41 3.19 -9.03
CA LEU A 453 10.87 2.84 -10.34
C LEU A 453 10.29 4.03 -11.12
N TYR A 454 9.73 5.02 -10.43
CA TYR A 454 8.98 6.09 -11.06
C TYR A 454 9.75 7.40 -11.06
N ASN A 455 9.84 8.04 -9.89
CA ASN A 455 10.55 9.29 -9.74
C ASN A 455 11.01 9.42 -8.30
N ILE A 456 12.17 10.04 -8.13
CA ILE A 456 12.72 10.34 -6.81
C ILE A 456 13.43 11.68 -6.86
N ARG A 457 13.27 12.46 -5.79
CA ARG A 457 13.97 13.73 -5.66
C ARG A 457 15.49 13.48 -5.67
N ALA A 458 16.20 14.23 -6.49
CA ALA A 458 17.65 14.25 -6.44
C ALA A 458 18.10 14.95 -5.14
N VAL A 459 19.11 14.39 -4.48
CA VAL A 459 19.65 14.94 -3.23
C VAL A 459 21.17 15.01 -3.29
N SER A 460 21.78 15.85 -2.47
CA SER A 460 23.23 15.92 -2.34
C SER A 460 23.77 14.81 -1.44
N ARG A 461 25.07 14.53 -1.51
CA ARG A 461 25.72 13.55 -0.63
C ARG A 461 25.71 14.02 0.82
N GLU A 462 25.85 15.33 1.01
CA GLU A 462 25.81 16.01 2.30
C GLU A 462 24.45 15.78 2.95
N GLU A 463 23.34 15.94 2.21
CA GLU A 463 22.00 15.68 2.72
C GLU A 463 21.79 14.21 3.09
N ILE A 464 22.36 13.27 2.33
CA ILE A 464 22.36 11.84 2.70
C ILE A 464 23.09 11.64 4.03
N LEU A 465 24.25 12.28 4.25
CA LEU A 465 25.00 12.13 5.50
C LEU A 465 24.30 12.80 6.69
N GLU A 466 23.75 13.99 6.50
CA GLU A 466 22.99 14.74 7.52
C GLU A 466 21.68 14.03 7.91
N SER A 467 21.14 13.19 7.03
CA SER A 467 19.96 12.39 7.28
C SER A 467 20.23 11.15 8.14
N VAL A 468 21.48 10.84 8.48
CA VAL A 468 21.82 9.70 9.35
C VAL A 468 21.50 10.09 10.80
N PRO A 469 20.76 9.27 11.55
CA PRO A 469 20.44 9.57 12.95
C PRO A 469 21.70 9.54 13.83
N ASP A 470 21.54 9.95 15.10
CA ASP A 470 22.62 9.87 16.07
C ASP A 470 23.11 8.41 16.23
N ARG A 471 24.37 8.26 16.66
CA ARG A 471 25.03 6.96 16.81
C ARG A 471 24.27 6.00 17.71
N GLY A 472 23.67 6.47 18.81
CA GLY A 472 22.91 5.63 19.73
C GLY A 472 21.65 5.05 19.09
N THR A 473 20.95 5.84 18.26
CA THR A 473 19.83 5.36 17.46
C THR A 473 20.27 4.40 16.36
N LEU A 474 21.33 4.74 15.63
CA LEU A 474 21.85 3.88 14.56
C LEU A 474 22.34 2.52 15.09
N ASP A 475 23.04 2.49 16.22
CA ASP A 475 23.52 1.27 16.87
C ASP A 475 22.36 0.32 17.21
N ARG A 476 21.22 0.85 17.65
CA ARG A 476 20.00 0.06 17.93
C ARG A 476 19.41 -0.56 16.67
N TYR A 477 19.38 0.17 15.56
CA TYR A 477 18.90 -0.36 14.28
C TYR A 477 19.82 -1.44 13.72
N VAL A 478 21.14 -1.20 13.76
CA VAL A 478 22.14 -2.20 13.36
C VAL A 478 22.01 -3.46 14.22
N HIS A 479 21.89 -3.32 15.54
CA HIS A 479 21.66 -4.45 16.44
C HIS A 479 20.38 -5.22 16.09
N CYS A 480 19.26 -4.51 15.89
CA CYS A 480 17.98 -5.11 15.50
C CYS A 480 18.11 -5.91 14.20
N TYR A 481 18.79 -5.34 13.19
CA TYR A 481 19.02 -5.98 11.89
C TYR A 481 19.78 -7.30 12.03
N PHE A 482 20.93 -7.32 12.72
CA PHE A 482 21.76 -8.53 12.83
C PHE A 482 21.19 -9.59 13.78
N GLN A 483 20.38 -9.22 14.79
CA GLN A 483 19.86 -10.16 15.77
C GLN A 483 18.46 -10.69 15.44
N LYS A 484 17.59 -9.86 14.85
CA LYS A 484 16.18 -10.19 14.63
C LYS A 484 15.84 -10.56 13.19
N LEU A 485 16.67 -10.18 12.22
CA LEU A 485 16.43 -10.47 10.81
C LEU A 485 17.30 -11.63 10.33
N GLU A 486 16.76 -12.44 9.43
CA GLU A 486 17.51 -13.52 8.76
C GLU A 486 18.29 -13.01 7.54
N MET A 487 17.99 -11.79 7.09
CA MET A 487 18.58 -11.12 5.93
C MET A 487 20.12 -10.95 5.96
N PRO A 488 20.77 -10.64 7.11
CA PRO A 488 22.21 -10.42 7.16
C PRO A 488 23.01 -11.62 6.64
N VAL A 489 22.57 -12.84 6.97
CA VAL A 489 23.28 -14.10 6.68
C VAL A 489 23.60 -14.27 5.19
N ALA A 490 22.73 -13.75 4.31
CA ALA A 490 22.91 -13.85 2.87
C ALA A 490 23.58 -12.63 2.25
N ALA A 491 23.38 -11.44 2.80
CA ALA A 491 23.74 -10.18 2.15
C ALA A 491 24.99 -9.50 2.73
N VAL A 492 25.30 -9.71 4.01
CA VAL A 492 26.32 -8.91 4.71
C VAL A 492 27.12 -9.77 5.69
N HIS A 493 28.43 -9.76 5.53
CA HIS A 493 29.34 -10.35 6.51
C HIS A 493 29.46 -9.47 7.76
N THR A 494 29.05 -9.96 8.93
CA THR A 494 28.94 -9.16 10.16
C THR A 494 30.26 -8.50 10.54
N GLY A 495 31.36 -9.25 10.56
CA GLY A 495 32.67 -8.71 10.96
C GLY A 495 33.19 -7.62 10.02
N LYS A 496 32.90 -7.74 8.72
CA LYS A 496 33.29 -6.74 7.70
C LYS A 496 32.47 -5.47 7.87
N PHE A 497 31.16 -5.63 7.95
CA PHE A 497 30.25 -4.51 8.11
C PHE A 497 30.55 -3.71 9.37
N MET A 498 30.84 -4.36 10.50
CA MET A 498 31.14 -3.62 11.74
C MET A 498 32.45 -2.82 11.66
N ARG A 499 33.47 -3.30 10.94
CA ARG A 499 34.68 -2.51 10.67
C ARG A 499 34.39 -1.31 9.78
N GLU A 500 33.60 -1.49 8.73
CA GLU A 500 33.18 -0.39 7.85
C GLU A 500 32.28 0.61 8.57
N TYR A 501 31.42 0.13 9.47
CA TYR A 501 30.55 0.94 10.32
C TYR A 501 31.35 1.83 11.27
N GLU A 502 32.41 1.30 11.90
CA GLU A 502 33.32 2.10 12.71
C GLU A 502 34.11 3.10 11.87
N ASN A 503 34.58 2.70 10.69
CA ASN A 503 35.25 3.62 9.76
C ASN A 503 34.32 4.75 9.27
N PHE A 504 33.04 4.46 9.07
CA PHE A 504 32.03 5.47 8.72
C PHE A 504 31.98 6.58 9.77
N TRP A 505 32.00 6.25 11.07
CA TRP A 505 32.00 7.25 12.14
C TRP A 505 33.30 8.06 12.22
N GLN A 506 34.43 7.49 11.79
CA GLN A 506 35.71 8.19 11.75
C GLN A 506 35.83 9.11 10.53
N SER A 507 35.23 8.75 9.40
CA SER A 507 35.32 9.51 8.15
C SER A 507 34.03 9.41 7.31
N PRO A 508 32.93 10.05 7.75
CA PRO A 508 31.63 9.94 7.08
C PRO A 508 31.66 10.39 5.62
N SER A 509 32.40 11.48 5.34
CA SER A 509 32.52 12.08 4.00
C SER A 509 33.19 11.17 2.97
N GLU A 510 33.98 10.18 3.40
CA GLU A 510 34.68 9.23 2.52
C GLU A 510 33.85 7.95 2.26
N THR A 511 32.73 7.76 2.95
CA THR A 511 31.98 6.51 2.94
C THR A 511 31.26 6.27 1.61
N PRO A 512 31.45 5.13 0.90
CA PRO A 512 30.82 4.89 -0.40
C PRO A 512 29.30 5.05 -0.36
N ILE A 513 28.73 5.74 -1.35
CA ILE A 513 27.28 6.03 -1.38
C ILE A 513 26.43 4.76 -1.39
N MET A 514 26.90 3.70 -2.05
CA MET A 514 26.23 2.40 -2.07
C MET A 514 26.16 1.75 -0.69
N TRP A 515 27.20 1.94 0.13
CA TRP A 515 27.24 1.46 1.51
C TRP A 515 26.31 2.28 2.40
N LEU A 516 26.20 3.60 2.18
CA LEU A 516 25.18 4.42 2.84
C LEU A 516 23.76 3.94 2.48
N GLY A 517 23.51 3.60 1.21
CA GLY A 517 22.26 2.99 0.79
C GLY A 517 21.96 1.68 1.51
N LEU A 518 22.98 0.81 1.67
CA LEU A 518 22.86 -0.43 2.45
C LEU A 518 22.50 -0.11 3.91
N LEU A 519 23.18 0.85 4.54
CA LEU A 519 22.90 1.29 5.90
C LEU A 519 21.47 1.83 6.04
N TYR A 520 20.97 2.61 5.08
CA TYR A 520 19.58 3.07 5.06
C TYR A 520 18.58 1.93 4.96
N SER A 521 18.84 0.95 4.10
CA SER A 521 17.98 -0.24 4.02
C SER A 521 17.98 -1.06 5.31
N ILE A 522 19.12 -1.17 5.99
CA ILE A 522 19.27 -1.79 7.31
C ILE A 522 18.39 -1.07 8.34
N MET A 523 18.43 0.27 8.37
CA MET A 523 17.59 1.08 9.25
C MET A 523 16.10 0.88 8.97
N CYS A 524 15.70 0.96 7.69
CA CYS A 524 14.32 0.77 7.27
C CYS A 524 13.77 -0.60 7.71
N LEU A 525 14.51 -1.68 7.42
CA LEU A 525 14.11 -3.04 7.82
C LEU A 525 14.09 -3.23 9.34
N ALA A 526 14.95 -2.52 10.08
CA ALA A 526 14.93 -2.53 11.55
C ALA A 526 13.68 -1.86 12.12
N VAL A 527 13.25 -0.73 11.54
CA VAL A 527 12.00 -0.03 11.93
C VAL A 527 10.79 -0.90 11.64
N ILE A 528 10.66 -1.42 10.42
CA ILE A 528 9.60 -2.37 10.02
C ILE A 528 9.54 -3.56 11.00
N SER A 529 10.69 -4.11 11.38
CA SER A 529 10.73 -5.24 12.32
C SER A 529 10.40 -4.87 13.77
N SER A 530 10.52 -3.59 14.14
CA SER A 530 10.24 -3.10 15.49
C SER A 530 8.74 -2.86 15.70
N GLU A 531 8.03 -2.36 14.68
CA GLU A 531 6.55 -2.35 14.62
C GLU A 531 6.01 -3.77 14.85
N PHE A 532 6.58 -4.75 14.15
CA PHE A 532 6.18 -6.16 14.29
C PHE A 532 6.49 -6.78 15.65
N SER A 533 7.42 -6.21 16.43
CA SER A 533 7.76 -6.70 17.76
C SER A 533 6.94 -6.03 18.88
N GLY A 534 6.06 -5.07 18.56
CA GLY A 534 5.25 -4.34 19.54
C GLY A 534 6.07 -3.42 20.46
N THR A 535 7.25 -2.96 20.03
CA THR A 535 8.02 -1.95 20.78
C THR A 535 7.36 -0.58 20.64
N VAL A 536 7.30 0.16 21.75
CA VAL A 536 6.58 1.44 21.95
C VAL A 536 7.12 2.58 21.07
N VAL A 537 6.88 2.51 19.76
CA VAL A 537 6.95 3.63 18.83
C VAL A 537 5.53 3.80 18.32
N ALA A 538 4.99 5.01 18.37
CA ALA A 538 3.68 5.27 17.78
C ALA A 538 3.73 4.89 16.28
N GLU A 539 2.70 4.17 15.78
CA GLU A 539 2.68 3.60 14.43
C GLU A 539 3.03 4.67 13.36
N ASP A 540 2.49 5.88 13.50
CA ASP A 540 2.74 7.01 12.59
C ASP A 540 4.22 7.44 12.52
N VAL A 541 4.95 7.34 13.63
CA VAL A 541 6.39 7.66 13.68
C VAL A 541 7.20 6.59 12.96
N ALA A 542 6.78 5.34 13.10
CA ALA A 542 7.44 4.22 12.48
C ALA A 542 7.24 4.25 10.95
N ASP A 543 6.01 4.49 10.48
CA ASP A 543 5.70 4.68 9.04
C ASP A 543 6.52 5.83 8.42
N ALA A 544 6.60 6.98 9.08
CA ALA A 544 7.41 8.11 8.60
C ALA A 544 8.91 7.78 8.52
N LEU A 545 9.44 7.00 9.47
CA LEU A 545 10.82 6.53 9.44
C LEU A 545 11.04 5.50 8.33
N VAL A 546 10.08 4.60 8.11
CA VAL A 546 10.10 3.63 7.01
C VAL A 546 10.18 4.37 5.68
N ASP A 547 9.28 5.32 5.42
CA ASP A 547 9.26 6.10 4.19
C ASP A 547 10.56 6.89 3.99
N ARG A 548 11.04 7.58 5.04
CA ARG A 548 12.31 8.32 5.00
C ARG A 548 13.49 7.41 4.64
N TYR A 549 13.66 6.29 5.33
CA TYR A 549 14.81 5.41 5.10
C TYR A 549 14.70 4.63 3.80
N ARG A 550 13.48 4.28 3.38
CA ARG A 550 13.17 3.72 2.06
C ARG A 550 13.54 4.70 0.95
N GLU A 551 13.14 5.96 1.06
CA GLU A 551 13.51 7.00 0.09
C GLU A 551 15.02 7.22 0.05
N LYS A 552 15.68 7.38 1.20
CA LYS A 552 17.14 7.55 1.29
C LYS A 552 17.90 6.37 0.68
N THR A 553 17.39 5.14 0.83
CA THR A 553 17.92 3.95 0.15
C THR A 553 17.86 4.13 -1.37
N ALA A 554 16.69 4.51 -1.92
CA ALA A 554 16.52 4.72 -3.35
C ALA A 554 17.36 5.90 -3.88
N GLN A 555 17.50 6.99 -3.12
CA GLN A 555 18.36 8.12 -3.45
C GLN A 555 19.83 7.69 -3.56
N CYS A 556 20.31 6.89 -2.61
CA CYS A 556 21.65 6.32 -2.66
C CYS A 556 21.86 5.40 -3.87
N LEU A 557 20.86 4.59 -4.23
CA LEU A 557 20.89 3.73 -5.42
C LEU A 557 21.04 4.54 -6.70
N ILE A 558 20.23 5.60 -6.87
CA ILE A 558 20.26 6.47 -8.04
C ILE A 558 21.57 7.27 -8.10
N MET A 559 21.98 7.90 -7.00
CA MET A 559 23.25 8.64 -6.90
C MET A 559 24.45 7.74 -7.18
N GLY A 560 24.43 6.51 -6.67
CA GLY A 560 25.45 5.48 -6.90
C GLY A 560 25.41 4.86 -8.30
N ARG A 561 24.46 5.25 -9.15
CA ARG A 561 24.23 4.69 -10.49
C ARG A 561 24.18 3.16 -10.46
N TYR A 562 23.26 2.62 -9.65
CA TYR A 562 23.17 1.18 -9.35
C TYR A 562 23.19 0.26 -10.58
N ALA A 563 22.75 0.72 -11.76
CA ALA A 563 22.82 -0.02 -13.02
C ALA A 563 24.25 -0.41 -13.46
N ASN A 564 25.28 0.29 -12.96
CA ASN A 564 26.67 -0.04 -13.24
C ASN A 564 27.15 -1.28 -12.45
N GLY A 565 26.43 -1.68 -11.40
CA GLY A 565 26.90 -2.63 -10.41
C GLY A 565 28.05 -2.10 -9.56
N GLY A 566 28.59 -2.95 -8.68
CA GLY A 566 29.68 -2.61 -7.77
C GLY A 566 29.49 -3.21 -6.38
N PRO A 567 30.42 -2.92 -5.44
CA PRO A 567 30.27 -3.32 -4.05
C PRO A 567 28.95 -2.81 -3.45
N TYR A 568 28.25 -3.68 -2.72
CA TYR A 568 26.97 -3.40 -2.04
C TYR A 568 25.79 -3.10 -2.97
N THR A 569 25.98 -3.03 -4.29
CA THR A 569 24.91 -2.61 -5.19
C THR A 569 23.75 -3.58 -5.23
N TRP A 570 24.04 -4.87 -5.40
CA TRP A 570 22.98 -5.87 -5.41
C TRP A 570 22.33 -5.99 -4.03
N GLU A 571 23.12 -5.99 -2.97
CA GLU A 571 22.67 -6.11 -1.58
C GLU A 571 21.66 -5.01 -1.24
N THR A 572 21.98 -3.75 -1.61
CA THR A 572 21.08 -2.60 -1.38
C THR A 572 19.82 -2.68 -2.23
N VAL A 573 19.90 -3.04 -3.53
CA VAL A 573 18.71 -3.19 -4.38
C VAL A 573 17.82 -4.33 -3.87
N TYR A 574 18.42 -5.45 -3.47
CA TYR A 574 17.69 -6.59 -2.94
C TYR A 574 16.99 -6.27 -1.61
N GLN A 575 17.66 -5.57 -0.69
CA GLN A 575 17.00 -5.11 0.54
C GLN A 575 15.90 -4.10 0.26
N TYR A 576 16.08 -3.22 -0.74
CA TYR A 576 15.01 -2.33 -1.19
C TYR A 576 13.78 -3.09 -1.69
N VAL A 577 13.94 -4.17 -2.47
CA VAL A 577 12.82 -5.06 -2.84
C VAL A 577 12.13 -5.65 -1.60
N VAL A 578 12.90 -6.07 -0.60
CA VAL A 578 12.37 -6.64 0.65
C VAL A 578 11.61 -5.60 1.47
N ILE A 579 12.05 -4.35 1.48
CA ILE A 579 11.32 -3.22 2.08
C ILE A 579 9.96 -3.08 1.38
N GLU A 580 9.92 -3.00 0.05
CA GLU A 580 8.65 -2.90 -0.70
C GLU A 580 7.69 -4.07 -0.44
N LEU A 581 8.23 -5.29 -0.28
CA LEU A 581 7.45 -6.48 0.06
C LEU A 581 6.91 -6.44 1.50
N SER A 582 7.64 -5.81 2.42
CA SER A 582 7.29 -5.79 3.84
C SER A 582 6.34 -4.64 4.19
N SER A 583 6.38 -3.54 3.44
CA SER A 583 5.54 -2.35 3.63
C SER A 583 4.17 -2.44 2.96
N ARG A 584 3.83 -3.55 2.29
CA ARG A 584 2.58 -3.70 1.54
C ARG A 584 1.76 -4.90 2.06
N PRO A 585 0.44 -4.75 2.22
CA PRO A 585 -0.43 -5.85 2.65
C PRO A 585 -0.59 -6.93 1.57
N ASP A 586 -0.62 -6.53 0.29
CA ASP A 586 -0.75 -7.41 -0.87
C ASP A 586 0.42 -7.16 -1.85
N VAL A 587 0.99 -8.21 -2.43
CA VAL A 587 2.14 -8.09 -3.36
C VAL A 587 1.63 -7.75 -4.76
N THR A 588 2.21 -6.69 -5.34
CA THR A 588 1.81 -6.20 -6.67
C THR A 588 2.77 -6.66 -7.76
N GLN A 589 2.31 -6.66 -9.02
CA GLN A 589 3.18 -6.98 -10.17
C GLN A 589 4.35 -6.01 -10.30
N THR A 590 4.22 -4.78 -9.82
CA THR A 590 5.27 -3.75 -9.83
C THR A 590 6.44 -4.12 -8.93
N VAL A 591 6.19 -4.69 -7.74
CA VAL A 591 7.26 -5.31 -6.93
C VAL A 591 7.96 -6.43 -7.70
N GLY A 592 7.19 -7.18 -8.51
CA GLY A 592 7.72 -8.17 -9.46
C GLY A 592 8.66 -7.58 -10.52
N ILE A 593 8.40 -6.37 -11.02
CA ILE A 593 9.29 -5.65 -11.94
C ILE A 593 10.57 -5.26 -11.23
N LEU A 594 10.46 -4.67 -10.03
CA LEU A 594 11.61 -4.26 -9.22
C LEU A 594 12.52 -5.44 -8.85
N HIS A 595 11.94 -6.58 -8.45
CA HIS A 595 12.70 -7.81 -8.24
C HIS A 595 13.40 -8.26 -9.54
N GLY A 596 12.76 -8.09 -10.69
CA GLY A 596 13.38 -8.31 -12.00
C GLY A 596 14.62 -7.43 -12.24
N VAL A 597 14.58 -6.15 -11.83
CA VAL A 597 15.76 -5.25 -11.87
C VAL A 597 16.88 -5.78 -10.99
N SER A 598 16.58 -6.20 -9.75
CA SER A 598 17.56 -6.84 -8.84
C SER A 598 18.21 -8.08 -9.47
N MET A 599 17.41 -8.95 -10.10
CA MET A 599 17.92 -10.16 -10.74
C MET A 599 18.79 -9.84 -11.96
N ASN A 600 18.41 -8.88 -12.80
CA ASN A 600 19.24 -8.47 -13.93
C ASN A 600 20.59 -7.93 -13.47
N LEU A 601 20.61 -7.12 -12.41
CA LEU A 601 21.83 -6.60 -11.79
C LEU A 601 22.71 -7.74 -11.26
N LEU A 602 22.13 -8.69 -10.53
CA LEU A 602 22.83 -9.88 -10.02
C LEU A 602 23.50 -10.68 -11.14
N MET A 603 22.77 -10.91 -12.23
CA MET A 603 23.27 -11.63 -13.41
C MET A 603 24.42 -10.85 -14.07
N GLN A 604 24.28 -9.54 -14.26
CA GLN A 604 25.31 -8.65 -14.81
C GLN A 604 26.58 -8.65 -13.97
N MET A 605 26.45 -8.74 -12.64
CA MET A 605 27.57 -8.84 -11.70
C MET A 605 28.19 -10.25 -11.64
N GLY A 606 27.66 -11.21 -12.39
CA GLY A 606 28.23 -12.56 -12.56
C GLY A 606 27.93 -13.55 -11.43
N TYR A 607 26.96 -13.28 -10.53
CA TYR A 607 26.73 -14.11 -9.34
C TYR A 607 26.14 -15.50 -9.66
N HIS A 608 25.59 -15.66 -10.86
CA HIS A 608 25.10 -16.93 -11.40
C HIS A 608 26.21 -17.90 -11.82
N ARG A 609 27.47 -17.42 -11.86
CA ARG A 609 28.63 -18.22 -12.17
C ARG A 609 29.43 -18.52 -10.90
N ASP A 610 29.82 -19.77 -10.68
CA ASP A 610 30.56 -20.14 -9.48
C ASP A 610 31.92 -19.42 -9.44
N PRO A 611 32.25 -18.76 -8.33
CA PRO A 611 33.51 -18.03 -8.18
C PRO A 611 34.77 -18.89 -8.41
N SER A 612 34.70 -20.22 -8.25
CA SER A 612 35.85 -21.11 -8.52
C SER A 612 36.33 -21.09 -9.98
N HIS A 613 35.54 -20.55 -10.90
CA HIS A 613 35.92 -20.37 -12.30
C HIS A 613 36.74 -19.08 -12.55
N PHE A 614 36.80 -18.16 -11.58
CA PHE A 614 37.37 -16.82 -11.76
C PHE A 614 38.46 -16.54 -10.72
N PRO A 615 39.75 -16.62 -11.09
CA PRO A 615 40.85 -16.43 -10.14
C PRO A 615 40.96 -15.01 -9.57
N GLY A 616 40.28 -14.02 -10.18
CA GLY A 616 40.21 -12.65 -9.68
C GLY A 616 39.19 -12.43 -8.55
N ILE A 617 38.40 -13.44 -8.19
CA ILE A 617 37.45 -13.37 -7.07
C ILE A 617 38.10 -14.04 -5.84
N SER A 618 38.18 -13.29 -4.73
CA SER A 618 38.75 -13.80 -3.48
C SER A 618 37.90 -14.94 -2.89
N ALA A 619 38.49 -15.73 -1.98
CA ALA A 619 37.75 -16.79 -1.30
C ALA A 619 36.58 -16.23 -0.47
N PHE A 620 36.79 -15.05 0.15
CA PHE A 620 35.78 -14.30 0.89
C PHE A 620 34.62 -13.84 -0.01
N ASP A 621 34.91 -13.10 -1.08
CA ASP A 621 33.88 -12.61 -2.01
C ASP A 621 33.16 -13.76 -2.70
N GLY A 622 33.88 -14.85 -2.97
CA GLY A 622 33.31 -16.05 -3.55
C GLY A 622 32.27 -16.71 -2.65
N GLU A 623 32.51 -16.76 -1.34
CA GLU A 623 31.53 -17.28 -0.39
C GLU A 623 30.30 -16.37 -0.29
N LEU A 624 30.49 -15.05 -0.16
CA LEU A 624 29.36 -14.11 -0.09
C LEU A 624 28.51 -14.15 -1.36
N ARG A 625 29.11 -14.24 -2.54
CA ARG A 625 28.39 -14.41 -3.81
C ARG A 625 27.53 -15.67 -3.84
N ARG A 626 28.02 -16.80 -3.31
CA ARG A 626 27.20 -18.03 -3.19
C ARG A 626 26.01 -17.82 -2.26
N ARG A 627 26.20 -17.14 -1.13
CA ARG A 627 25.11 -16.84 -0.19
C ARG A 627 24.05 -15.92 -0.82
N SER A 628 24.47 -14.83 -1.46
CA SER A 628 23.59 -13.92 -2.21
C SER A 628 22.83 -14.63 -3.33
N TRP A 629 23.48 -15.56 -4.03
CA TRP A 629 22.86 -16.35 -5.09
C TRP A 629 21.72 -17.23 -4.56
N VAL A 630 21.90 -17.92 -3.44
CA VAL A 630 20.82 -18.72 -2.84
C VAL A 630 19.59 -17.87 -2.55
N LYS A 631 19.81 -16.69 -1.96
CA LYS A 631 18.71 -15.78 -1.61
C LYS A 631 18.00 -15.21 -2.84
N SER A 632 18.71 -15.09 -3.95
CA SER A 632 18.15 -14.69 -5.24
C SER A 632 17.27 -15.77 -5.86
N ILE A 633 17.67 -17.04 -5.79
CA ILE A 633 16.81 -18.16 -6.24
C ILE A 633 15.54 -18.23 -5.38
N GLU A 634 15.67 -18.06 -4.06
CA GLU A 634 14.53 -18.02 -3.14
C GLU A 634 13.56 -16.89 -3.50
N GLY A 635 14.07 -15.67 -3.72
CA GLY A 635 13.27 -14.52 -4.14
C GLY A 635 12.57 -14.72 -5.49
N ASP A 636 13.26 -15.28 -6.49
CA ASP A 636 12.65 -15.54 -7.81
C ASP A 636 11.52 -16.58 -7.75
N LEU A 637 11.71 -17.65 -6.98
CA LEU A 637 10.65 -18.64 -6.74
C LEU A 637 9.46 -18.01 -6.03
N GLN A 638 9.71 -17.23 -4.99
CA GLN A 638 8.65 -16.58 -4.24
C GLN A 638 7.87 -15.62 -5.14
N MET A 639 8.54 -14.72 -5.86
CA MET A 639 7.85 -13.76 -6.75
C MET A 639 7.06 -14.46 -7.84
N SER A 640 7.54 -15.59 -8.38
CA SER A 640 6.80 -16.41 -9.34
C SER A 640 5.50 -16.95 -8.76
N ILE A 641 5.54 -17.52 -7.55
CA ILE A 641 4.34 -18.05 -6.87
C ILE A 641 3.36 -16.92 -6.55
N GLN A 642 3.86 -15.78 -6.06
CA GLN A 642 3.02 -14.66 -5.63
C GLN A 642 2.35 -13.93 -6.79
N THR A 643 3.07 -13.69 -7.90
CA THR A 643 2.54 -12.93 -9.04
C THR A 643 1.87 -13.82 -10.10
N GLY A 644 2.01 -15.14 -9.99
CA GLY A 644 1.54 -16.09 -11.01
C GLY A 644 2.37 -16.06 -12.30
N MET A 645 3.53 -15.41 -12.30
CA MET A 645 4.44 -15.33 -13.44
C MET A 645 5.43 -16.51 -13.44
N PRO A 646 5.93 -16.98 -14.59
CA PRO A 646 7.02 -17.96 -14.63
C PRO A 646 8.27 -17.45 -13.90
N ARG A 647 9.04 -18.36 -13.31
CA ARG A 647 10.34 -18.05 -12.71
C ARG A 647 11.32 -17.55 -13.78
N ARG A 648 12.21 -16.64 -13.41
CA ARG A 648 13.25 -16.11 -14.31
C ARG A 648 14.46 -17.03 -14.36
N LEU A 649 14.79 -17.65 -13.22
CA LEU A 649 15.98 -18.47 -13.05
C LEU A 649 15.67 -19.95 -13.32
N THR A 650 15.75 -20.36 -14.58
CA THR A 650 15.58 -21.77 -14.97
C THR A 650 16.87 -22.57 -14.80
N ASP A 651 16.73 -23.87 -14.57
CA ASP A 651 17.86 -24.81 -14.50
C ASP A 651 18.71 -24.72 -15.79
N GLY A 652 20.03 -24.75 -15.65
CA GLY A 652 20.99 -24.74 -16.77
C GLY A 652 21.62 -23.38 -17.11
N HIS A 653 21.13 -22.28 -16.54
CA HIS A 653 21.69 -20.93 -16.75
C HIS A 653 22.64 -20.45 -15.65
N TRP A 654 22.94 -21.31 -14.67
CA TRP A 654 23.77 -21.00 -13.52
C TRP A 654 24.52 -22.25 -13.03
N ASP A 655 25.69 -22.08 -12.43
CA ASP A 655 26.52 -23.18 -11.89
C ASP A 655 27.04 -22.92 -10.46
N THR A 656 26.58 -21.85 -9.82
CA THR A 656 26.94 -21.47 -8.44
C THR A 656 26.65 -22.59 -7.43
N LYS A 657 27.69 -23.00 -6.70
CA LYS A 657 27.63 -24.10 -5.73
C LYS A 657 26.94 -23.70 -4.42
N GLU A 658 26.66 -24.68 -3.56
CA GLU A 658 26.16 -24.41 -2.20
C GLU A 658 27.19 -23.58 -1.41
N PRO A 659 26.74 -22.62 -0.57
CA PRO A 659 27.61 -21.94 0.37
C PRO A 659 28.16 -22.93 1.40
N ARG A 660 29.25 -22.57 2.07
CA ARG A 660 29.89 -23.45 3.06
C ARG A 660 29.33 -23.19 4.45
N ASN A 661 29.03 -24.26 5.19
CA ASN A 661 28.52 -24.18 6.56
C ASN A 661 29.58 -23.61 7.53
N LEU A 662 29.66 -22.27 7.63
CA LEU A 662 30.64 -21.52 8.41
C LEU A 662 29.92 -20.39 9.18
N TYR A 663 30.45 -20.02 10.34
CA TYR A 663 30.14 -18.74 10.97
C TYR A 663 30.89 -17.61 10.27
N ASP A 664 30.42 -16.37 10.41
CA ASP A 664 31.14 -15.21 9.89
C ASP A 664 32.50 -15.04 10.58
N ASP A 665 32.61 -15.37 11.86
CA ASP A 665 33.90 -15.31 12.58
C ASP A 665 34.93 -16.37 12.11
N ASP A 666 34.54 -17.33 11.26
CA ASP A 666 35.45 -18.34 10.73
C ASP A 666 36.34 -17.81 9.59
N PHE A 667 36.03 -16.67 8.96
CA PHE A 667 36.78 -16.12 7.82
C PHE A 667 36.60 -14.60 7.66
N ASP A 668 37.48 -13.97 6.88
CA ASP A 668 37.50 -12.54 6.62
C ASP A 668 38.07 -12.22 5.22
N GLU A 669 38.20 -10.94 4.88
CA GLU A 669 38.69 -10.46 3.58
C GLU A 669 40.15 -10.88 3.31
N ASN A 670 40.91 -11.20 4.35
CA ASN A 670 42.30 -11.65 4.26
C ASN A 670 42.43 -13.17 4.09
N THR A 671 41.31 -13.89 4.13
CA THR A 671 41.28 -15.34 4.04
C THR A 671 41.60 -15.79 2.61
N GLY A 672 42.78 -16.39 2.42
CA GLY A 672 43.21 -16.89 1.11
C GLY A 672 42.47 -18.14 0.63
N GLN A 673 42.08 -19.04 1.54
CA GLN A 673 41.26 -20.23 1.27
C GLN A 673 40.27 -20.44 2.40
N LEU A 674 39.01 -20.73 2.06
CA LEU A 674 37.96 -20.96 3.06
C LEU A 674 38.30 -22.18 3.94
N PRO A 675 38.05 -22.12 5.26
CA PRO A 675 38.18 -23.26 6.17
C PRO A 675 37.17 -24.37 5.83
N PRO A 676 37.42 -25.63 6.21
CA PRO A 676 36.48 -26.72 5.96
C PRO A 676 35.11 -26.44 6.59
N GLY A 677 34.04 -26.86 5.91
CA GLY A 677 32.68 -26.63 6.40
C GLY A 677 32.38 -27.48 7.64
N ARG A 678 31.59 -26.92 8.55
CA ARG A 678 31.11 -27.60 9.75
C ARG A 678 30.12 -28.70 9.38
N PRO A 679 30.03 -29.80 10.17
CA PRO A 679 29.07 -30.86 9.92
C PRO A 679 27.62 -30.35 9.86
N GLU A 680 26.77 -30.97 9.04
CA GLU A 680 25.34 -30.59 8.92
C GLU A 680 24.51 -30.88 10.18
N THR A 681 25.12 -31.45 11.23
CA THR A 681 24.52 -31.58 12.57
C THR A 681 24.68 -30.33 13.43
N GLU A 682 25.62 -29.44 13.08
CA GLU A 682 25.92 -28.21 13.82
C GLU A 682 25.11 -27.05 13.23
N VAL A 683 24.26 -26.44 14.05
CA VAL A 683 23.37 -25.36 13.61
C VAL A 683 24.15 -24.06 13.47
N THR A 684 24.33 -23.62 12.23
CA THR A 684 24.80 -22.28 11.90
C THR A 684 23.72 -21.53 11.12
N PRO A 685 23.81 -20.19 11.00
CA PRO A 685 22.92 -19.43 10.13
C PRO A 685 23.01 -19.89 8.66
N VAL A 686 24.21 -20.25 8.18
CA VAL A 686 24.41 -20.70 6.79
C VAL A 686 23.83 -22.09 6.55
N LEU A 687 23.77 -22.97 7.56
CA LEU A 687 23.10 -24.28 7.44
C LEU A 687 21.62 -24.11 7.03
N GLN A 688 20.95 -23.10 7.56
CA GLN A 688 19.57 -22.79 7.21
C GLN A 688 19.46 -22.37 5.74
N LEU A 689 20.40 -21.56 5.25
CA LEU A 689 20.47 -21.15 3.85
C LEU A 689 20.72 -22.34 2.91
N ILE A 690 21.58 -23.28 3.29
CA ILE A 690 21.82 -24.53 2.56
C ILE A 690 20.53 -25.37 2.48
N ALA A 691 19.84 -25.55 3.61
CA ALA A 691 18.58 -26.29 3.66
C ALA A 691 17.50 -25.64 2.76
N ARG A 692 17.36 -24.31 2.81
CA ARG A 692 16.45 -23.55 1.93
C ARG A 692 16.80 -23.72 0.47
N ARG A 693 18.07 -23.62 0.09
CA ARG A 693 18.53 -23.82 -1.29
C ARG A 693 18.04 -25.14 -1.87
N ARG A 694 18.24 -26.25 -1.15
CA ARG A 694 17.85 -27.60 -1.61
C ARG A 694 16.35 -27.68 -1.90
N MET A 695 15.54 -27.16 -0.99
CA MET A 695 14.08 -27.14 -1.14
C MET A 695 13.63 -26.21 -2.28
N VAL A 696 14.14 -24.98 -2.31
CA VAL A 696 13.79 -23.97 -3.33
C VAL A 696 14.14 -24.45 -4.74
N VAL A 697 15.29 -25.11 -4.94
CA VAL A 697 15.66 -25.66 -6.25
C VAL A 697 14.69 -26.77 -6.69
N ALA A 698 14.27 -27.65 -5.77
CA ALA A 698 13.32 -28.71 -6.09
C ALA A 698 11.92 -28.15 -6.40
N VAL A 699 11.42 -27.23 -5.57
CA VAL A 699 10.13 -26.56 -5.78
C VAL A 699 10.15 -25.68 -7.03
N GLY A 700 11.27 -25.03 -7.34
CA GLY A 700 11.45 -24.26 -8.57
C GLY A 700 11.25 -25.10 -9.82
N ALA A 701 11.85 -26.30 -9.87
CA ALA A 701 11.64 -27.23 -10.97
C ALA A 701 10.18 -27.73 -11.06
N ALA A 702 9.50 -27.89 -9.92
CA ALA A 702 8.09 -28.24 -9.85
C ALA A 702 7.19 -27.13 -10.41
N VAL A 703 7.49 -25.87 -10.09
CA VAL A 703 6.81 -24.68 -10.65
C VAL A 703 7.04 -24.58 -12.15
N ASP A 704 8.28 -24.76 -12.62
CA ASP A 704 8.63 -24.70 -14.05
C ASP A 704 7.88 -25.78 -14.86
N LEU A 705 7.77 -27.00 -14.31
CA LEU A 705 6.95 -28.06 -14.91
C LEU A 705 5.46 -27.66 -14.95
N SER A 706 4.94 -27.14 -13.84
CA SER A 706 3.51 -26.81 -13.71
C SER A 706 3.05 -25.64 -14.59
N THR A 707 3.97 -24.75 -14.96
CA THR A 707 3.71 -23.53 -15.75
C THR A 707 4.09 -23.68 -17.22
N SER A 708 4.72 -24.80 -17.59
CA SER A 708 5.10 -25.05 -18.97
C SER A 708 3.87 -25.22 -19.87
N VAL A 709 3.88 -24.49 -20.99
CA VAL A 709 2.87 -24.60 -22.06
C VAL A 709 2.92 -25.92 -22.83
N ARG A 710 4.05 -26.62 -22.78
CA ARG A 710 4.18 -27.94 -23.41
C ARG A 710 3.45 -28.98 -22.57
N PRO A 711 2.66 -29.88 -23.16
CA PRO A 711 2.11 -31.02 -22.43
C PRO A 711 3.22 -31.89 -21.81
N HIS A 712 2.92 -32.49 -20.67
CA HIS A 712 3.84 -33.38 -19.95
C HIS A 712 3.12 -34.67 -19.60
N ALA A 713 3.79 -35.79 -19.86
CA ALA A 713 3.31 -37.10 -19.44
C ALA A 713 3.16 -37.17 -17.91
N TYR A 714 2.18 -37.94 -17.43
CA TYR A 714 1.95 -38.10 -15.99
C TYR A 714 3.18 -38.67 -15.25
N ALA A 715 3.97 -39.51 -15.91
CA ALA A 715 5.23 -40.01 -15.37
C ALA A 715 6.22 -38.89 -14.99
N GLN A 716 6.23 -37.76 -15.71
CA GLN A 716 7.08 -36.61 -15.39
C GLN A 716 6.60 -35.91 -14.11
N VAL A 717 5.29 -35.87 -13.86
CA VAL A 717 4.71 -35.35 -12.62
C VAL A 717 5.12 -36.20 -11.43
N LEU A 718 5.05 -37.53 -11.56
CA LEU A 718 5.49 -38.45 -10.51
C LEU A 718 7.01 -38.41 -10.27
N ALA A 719 7.80 -38.22 -11.33
CA ALA A 719 9.24 -38.01 -11.19
C ALA A 719 9.55 -36.70 -10.45
N MET A 720 8.78 -35.64 -10.70
CA MET A 720 8.93 -34.37 -9.98
C MET A 720 8.52 -34.49 -8.51
N ASP A 721 7.41 -35.19 -8.21
CA ASP A 721 6.99 -35.52 -6.85
C ASP A 721 8.10 -36.25 -6.07
N ARG A 722 8.79 -37.19 -6.74
CA ARG A 722 9.95 -37.87 -6.16
C ARG A 722 11.12 -36.92 -5.89
N ARG A 723 11.43 -36.02 -6.83
CA ARG A 723 12.48 -34.99 -6.64
C ARG A 723 12.20 -34.09 -5.44
N LEU A 724 10.93 -33.74 -5.18
CA LEU A 724 10.54 -32.98 -3.99
C LEU A 724 10.80 -33.77 -2.70
N LYS A 725 10.44 -35.06 -2.67
CA LYS A 725 10.68 -35.93 -1.51
C LYS A 725 12.17 -36.17 -1.25
N ASP A 726 12.94 -36.41 -2.31
CA ASP A 726 14.40 -36.56 -2.20
C ASP A 726 15.02 -35.28 -1.60
N ALA A 727 14.51 -34.10 -1.98
CA ALA A 727 14.95 -32.83 -1.39
C ALA A 727 14.60 -32.71 0.09
N GLU A 728 13.39 -33.09 0.51
CA GLU A 728 12.98 -33.13 1.92
C GLU A 728 13.84 -34.12 2.74
N GLU A 729 14.12 -35.30 2.19
CA GLU A 729 14.95 -36.32 2.83
C GLU A 729 16.39 -35.84 3.02
N SER A 730 16.91 -35.08 2.05
CA SER A 730 18.26 -34.50 2.04
C SER A 730 18.47 -33.34 3.01
N LEU A 731 17.41 -32.89 3.70
CA LEU A 731 17.52 -31.79 4.66
C LEU A 731 18.42 -32.19 5.84
N PRO A 732 19.30 -31.28 6.32
CA PRO A 732 20.08 -31.47 7.53
C PRO A 732 19.20 -31.87 8.73
N PRO A 733 19.64 -32.75 9.65
CA PRO A 733 18.83 -33.18 10.79
C PRO A 733 18.22 -32.03 11.61
N PRO A 734 18.95 -30.93 11.92
CA PRO A 734 18.35 -29.80 12.64
C PRO A 734 17.28 -29.04 11.86
N ALA A 735 17.27 -29.13 10.52
CA ALA A 735 16.33 -28.46 9.64
C ALA A 735 15.08 -29.30 9.32
N LYS A 736 15.05 -30.58 9.72
CA LYS A 736 13.88 -31.43 9.55
C LYS A 736 12.73 -30.98 10.45
N MET A 737 11.50 -31.15 9.95
CA MET A 737 10.30 -30.76 10.68
C MET A 737 10.22 -31.52 12.01
N LYS A 738 9.95 -30.77 13.09
CA LYS A 738 9.81 -31.27 14.46
C LYS A 738 8.49 -30.74 15.02
N PRO A 739 7.67 -31.56 15.69
CA PRO A 739 6.43 -31.07 16.31
C PRO A 739 6.71 -29.90 17.27
N LEU A 740 5.80 -28.92 17.33
CA LEU A 740 5.95 -27.74 18.19
C LEU A 740 6.11 -28.12 19.66
N ALA A 741 5.32 -29.09 20.14
CA ALA A 741 5.40 -29.61 21.51
C ALA A 741 6.79 -30.20 21.84
N ALA A 742 7.53 -30.68 20.85
CA ALA A 742 8.89 -31.17 21.03
C ALA A 742 9.94 -30.05 20.87
N SER A 743 9.56 -28.87 20.38
CA SER A 743 10.45 -27.76 20.03
C SER A 743 10.51 -26.66 21.10
N LEU A 744 10.03 -26.93 22.32
CA LEU A 744 9.94 -25.94 23.40
C LEU A 744 11.27 -25.28 23.78
N THR A 745 12.39 -25.99 23.59
CA THR A 745 13.74 -25.48 23.89
C THR A 745 14.49 -25.00 22.64
N ASP A 746 13.88 -25.12 21.45
CA ASP A 746 14.50 -24.69 20.21
C ASP A 746 14.31 -23.18 20.03
N LEU A 747 15.29 -22.52 19.39
CA LEU A 747 15.19 -21.10 19.07
C LEU A 747 14.01 -20.83 18.12
N PRO A 748 13.21 -19.76 18.33
CA PRO A 748 12.05 -19.46 17.48
C PRO A 748 12.38 -19.38 15.99
N GLN A 749 13.54 -18.81 15.62
CA GLN A 749 14.02 -18.73 14.23
C GLN A 749 14.24 -20.12 13.61
N LEU A 750 14.74 -21.09 14.39
CA LEU A 750 14.93 -22.45 13.92
C LEU A 750 13.57 -23.15 13.68
N ILE A 751 12.60 -22.92 14.55
CA ILE A 751 11.23 -23.43 14.38
C ILE A 751 10.59 -22.83 13.12
N MET A 752 10.71 -21.51 12.93
CA MET A 752 10.23 -20.82 11.73
C MET A 752 10.86 -21.36 10.46
N ASN A 753 12.17 -21.63 10.46
CA ASN A 753 12.86 -22.21 9.31
C ASN A 753 12.33 -23.61 8.96
N ARG A 754 12.06 -24.46 9.96
CA ARG A 754 11.46 -25.79 9.73
C ARG A 754 10.05 -25.68 9.15
N LEU A 755 9.25 -24.76 9.68
CA LEU A 755 7.90 -24.49 9.18
C LEU A 755 7.93 -23.97 7.74
N TYR A 756 8.86 -23.07 7.40
CA TYR A 756 9.06 -22.60 6.04
C TYR A 756 9.41 -23.74 5.08
N LEU A 757 10.38 -24.59 5.43
CA LEU A 757 10.78 -25.73 4.58
C LEU A 757 9.64 -26.72 4.37
N ALA A 758 8.89 -27.04 5.43
CA ALA A 758 7.72 -27.90 5.35
C ALA A 758 6.61 -27.26 4.48
N LEU A 759 6.38 -25.96 4.61
CA LEU A 759 5.42 -25.22 3.79
C LEU A 759 5.82 -25.24 2.31
N MET A 760 7.08 -24.97 1.99
CA MET A 760 7.59 -24.98 0.61
C MET A 760 7.47 -26.36 -0.04
N PHE A 761 7.73 -27.43 0.71
CA PHE A 761 7.50 -28.79 0.24
C PHE A 761 6.03 -29.01 -0.17
N ARG A 762 5.08 -28.64 0.70
CA ARG A 762 3.64 -28.75 0.39
C ARG A 762 3.21 -27.87 -0.78
N VAL A 763 3.78 -26.67 -0.93
CA VAL A 763 3.54 -25.81 -2.09
C VAL A 763 3.98 -26.52 -3.37
N GLY A 764 5.15 -27.16 -3.37
CA GLY A 764 5.63 -27.97 -4.50
C GLY A 764 4.63 -29.06 -4.89
N GLU A 765 4.10 -29.80 -3.91
CA GLU A 765 3.09 -30.86 -4.15
C GLU A 765 1.80 -30.28 -4.77
N VAL A 766 1.28 -29.18 -4.23
CA VAL A 766 0.07 -28.52 -4.78
C VAL A 766 0.30 -28.08 -6.22
N MET A 767 1.45 -27.47 -6.53
CA MET A 767 1.74 -26.94 -7.86
C MET A 767 1.71 -27.99 -8.96
N ILE A 768 2.25 -29.19 -8.71
CA ILE A 768 2.31 -30.26 -9.72
C ILE A 768 1.07 -31.15 -9.76
N HIS A 769 0.36 -31.30 -8.63
CA HIS A 769 -0.77 -32.22 -8.55
C HIS A 769 -2.15 -31.56 -8.74
N ARG A 770 -2.29 -30.24 -8.53
CA ARG A 770 -3.61 -29.56 -8.56
C ARG A 770 -4.40 -29.80 -9.84
N ARG A 771 -3.74 -29.87 -11.00
CA ARG A 771 -4.41 -30.02 -12.30
C ARG A 771 -5.20 -31.33 -12.41
N TYR A 772 -4.82 -32.33 -11.62
CA TYR A 772 -5.48 -33.63 -11.57
C TYR A 772 -6.72 -33.66 -10.66
N LEU A 773 -6.97 -32.61 -9.86
CA LEU A 773 -8.22 -32.45 -9.11
C LEU A 773 -9.42 -32.19 -10.04
N GLN A 774 -9.19 -31.59 -11.21
CA GLN A 774 -10.25 -31.16 -12.13
C GLN A 774 -10.75 -32.26 -13.07
N HIS A 775 -10.07 -33.42 -13.12
CA HIS A 775 -10.31 -34.49 -14.11
C HIS A 775 -10.98 -35.73 -13.52
N ALA A 776 -11.66 -35.61 -12.37
CA ALA A 776 -12.32 -36.74 -11.71
C ALA A 776 -13.43 -37.38 -12.58
N GLU A 777 -14.06 -36.61 -13.47
CA GLU A 777 -15.18 -37.03 -14.32
C GLU A 777 -14.76 -37.82 -15.57
N HIS A 778 -13.46 -37.82 -15.92
CA HIS A 778 -12.91 -38.48 -17.12
C HIS A 778 -11.83 -39.54 -16.80
N ASP A 779 -11.64 -39.89 -15.53
CA ASP A 779 -10.65 -40.87 -15.08
C ASP A 779 -11.24 -42.29 -15.04
N ASP A 780 -11.53 -42.85 -16.22
CA ASP A 780 -11.97 -44.25 -16.39
C ASP A 780 -10.83 -45.21 -15.97
N GLY A 781 -10.72 -45.45 -14.65
CA GLY A 781 -9.74 -46.37 -14.05
C GLY A 781 -8.98 -45.86 -12.81
N GLY A 782 -9.17 -44.60 -12.40
CA GLY A 782 -8.52 -44.07 -11.20
C GLY A 782 -7.01 -43.78 -11.36
N ALA A 783 -6.54 -43.59 -12.59
CA ALA A 783 -5.13 -43.39 -12.93
C ALA A 783 -4.49 -42.19 -12.22
N PHE A 784 -5.28 -41.16 -11.86
CA PHE A 784 -4.79 -39.95 -11.19
C PHE A 784 -5.15 -39.88 -9.70
N ALA A 785 -5.63 -40.97 -9.10
CA ALA A 785 -6.07 -41.01 -7.70
C ALA A 785 -4.97 -40.61 -6.71
N TYR A 786 -3.71 -40.96 -7.00
CA TYR A 786 -2.56 -40.55 -6.20
C TYR A 786 -2.41 -39.03 -6.14
N SER A 787 -2.40 -38.37 -7.31
CA SER A 787 -2.25 -36.91 -7.38
C SER A 787 -3.40 -36.16 -6.73
N ARG A 788 -4.64 -36.66 -6.87
CA ARG A 788 -5.80 -36.08 -6.17
C ARG A 788 -5.63 -36.15 -4.66
N ARG A 789 -5.18 -37.29 -4.14
CA ARG A 789 -4.90 -37.48 -2.70
C ARG A 789 -3.77 -36.57 -2.23
N ALA A 790 -2.62 -36.61 -2.91
CA ALA A 790 -1.45 -35.81 -2.55
C ALA A 790 -1.75 -34.31 -2.53
N CYS A 791 -2.48 -33.80 -3.54
CA CYS A 791 -2.87 -32.40 -3.56
C CYS A 791 -3.80 -32.03 -2.40
N LEU A 792 -4.80 -32.86 -2.10
CA LEU A 792 -5.73 -32.60 -1.00
C LEU A 792 -5.00 -32.61 0.36
N ASP A 793 -4.15 -33.60 0.60
CA ASP A 793 -3.36 -33.72 1.82
C ASP A 793 -2.41 -32.53 1.99
N ALA A 794 -1.79 -32.08 0.90
CA ALA A 794 -0.95 -30.89 0.90
C ALA A 794 -1.75 -29.61 1.22
N CYS A 795 -2.91 -29.40 0.60
CA CYS A 795 -3.77 -28.25 0.91
C CYS A 795 -4.23 -28.23 2.37
N LEU A 796 -4.62 -29.39 2.93
CA LEU A 796 -5.01 -29.51 4.35
C LEU A 796 -3.82 -29.24 5.28
N SER A 797 -2.62 -29.74 4.95
CA SER A 797 -1.39 -29.47 5.71
C SER A 797 -1.02 -27.98 5.68
N ILE A 798 -1.21 -27.30 4.55
CA ILE A 798 -0.99 -25.85 4.41
C ILE A 798 -1.99 -25.08 5.28
N ALA A 799 -3.28 -25.43 5.25
CA ALA A 799 -4.29 -24.81 6.09
C ALA A 799 -4.03 -25.02 7.60
N GLN A 800 -3.57 -26.20 8.00
CA GLN A 800 -3.16 -26.46 9.38
C GLN A 800 -1.94 -25.63 9.79
N THR A 801 -0.98 -25.45 8.88
CA THR A 801 0.19 -24.60 9.09
C THR A 801 -0.23 -23.13 9.25
N GLN A 802 -1.17 -22.64 8.45
CA GLN A 802 -1.76 -21.30 8.59
C GLN A 802 -2.34 -21.10 9.99
N GLN A 803 -3.18 -22.03 10.46
CA GLN A 803 -3.80 -21.93 11.79
C GLN A 803 -2.79 -22.00 12.93
N THR A 804 -1.76 -22.85 12.77
CA THR A 804 -0.68 -22.98 13.74
C THR A 804 0.11 -21.69 13.84
N LEU A 805 0.52 -21.11 12.71
CA LEU A 805 1.19 -19.82 12.68
C LEU A 805 0.31 -18.75 13.31
N HIS A 806 -0.93 -18.61 12.87
CA HIS A 806 -1.85 -17.61 13.42
C HIS A 806 -1.99 -17.65 14.94
N ARG A 807 -1.97 -18.83 15.55
CA ARG A 807 -2.01 -19.01 17.01
C ARG A 807 -0.68 -18.69 17.66
N GLU A 808 0.41 -19.25 17.16
CA GLU A 808 1.73 -19.14 17.78
C GLU A 808 2.39 -17.78 17.57
N THR A 809 1.95 -17.01 16.57
CA THR A 809 2.43 -15.64 16.33
C THR A 809 1.60 -14.59 17.07
N ALA A 810 0.44 -14.95 17.62
CA ALA A 810 -0.35 -14.08 18.47
C ALA A 810 0.40 -13.77 19.79
N VAL A 811 -0.02 -12.71 20.48
CA VAL A 811 0.57 -12.31 21.76
C VAL A 811 0.53 -13.47 22.75
N GLY A 812 1.69 -13.82 23.32
CA GLY A 812 1.86 -14.95 24.24
C GLY A 812 2.17 -16.30 23.57
N GLY A 813 2.14 -16.38 22.24
CA GLY A 813 2.55 -17.58 21.48
C GLY A 813 4.07 -17.73 21.35
N MET A 814 4.53 -18.96 21.05
CA MET A 814 5.97 -19.28 21.00
C MET A 814 6.73 -18.54 19.88
N LEU A 815 6.01 -18.13 18.84
CA LEU A 815 6.57 -17.52 17.63
C LEU A 815 6.23 -16.03 17.53
N HIS A 816 5.70 -15.42 18.59
CA HIS A 816 5.26 -14.02 18.58
C HIS A 816 6.35 -13.06 18.08
N SER A 817 7.60 -13.24 18.53
CA SER A 817 8.72 -12.36 18.21
C SER A 817 9.30 -12.51 16.79
N VAL A 818 8.92 -13.56 16.05
CA VAL A 818 9.48 -13.92 14.73
C VAL A 818 8.41 -14.16 13.67
N GLY A 819 7.15 -14.17 14.07
CA GLY A 819 6.05 -14.85 13.40
C GLY A 819 5.45 -14.16 12.19
N LEU A 820 5.39 -12.83 12.22
CA LEU A 820 4.63 -12.06 11.22
C LEU A 820 5.24 -12.18 9.81
N LYS A 821 6.54 -12.45 9.70
CA LYS A 821 7.25 -12.59 8.41
C LYS A 821 6.76 -13.79 7.59
N LEU A 822 6.53 -14.95 8.21
CA LEU A 822 6.06 -16.13 7.47
C LEU A 822 4.57 -16.03 7.13
N LEU A 823 3.80 -15.18 7.83
CA LEU A 823 2.44 -14.85 7.43
C LEU A 823 2.46 -14.09 6.10
N THR A 824 3.26 -13.02 5.97
CA THR A 824 3.38 -12.26 4.70
C THR A 824 3.94 -13.11 3.55
N LEU A 825 4.96 -13.94 3.81
CA LEU A 825 5.56 -14.82 2.79
C LEU A 825 4.64 -16.01 2.43
N GLY A 826 3.92 -16.55 3.41
CA GLY A 826 3.04 -17.72 3.29
C GLY A 826 1.63 -17.40 2.80
N ASN A 827 1.20 -16.13 2.83
CA ASN A 827 -0.14 -15.71 2.44
C ASN A 827 -0.58 -16.31 1.09
N TYR A 828 0.28 -16.30 0.09
CA TYR A 828 -0.03 -16.88 -1.23
C TYR A 828 -0.17 -18.40 -1.23
N ALA A 829 0.64 -19.11 -0.45
CA ALA A 829 0.49 -20.54 -0.26
C ALA A 829 -0.84 -20.85 0.44
N PHE A 830 -1.19 -20.07 1.47
CA PHE A 830 -2.46 -20.20 2.19
C PHE A 830 -3.66 -19.89 1.28
N LEU A 831 -3.61 -18.82 0.48
CA LEU A 831 -4.65 -18.46 -0.49
C LEU A 831 -4.83 -19.56 -1.53
N THR A 832 -3.74 -20.03 -2.14
CA THR A 832 -3.78 -21.09 -3.16
C THR A 832 -4.40 -22.36 -2.59
N ALA A 833 -3.97 -22.80 -1.41
CA ALA A 833 -4.55 -23.97 -0.74
C ALA A 833 -6.03 -23.75 -0.38
N CYS A 834 -6.37 -22.59 0.16
CA CYS A 834 -7.73 -22.22 0.58
C CYS A 834 -8.70 -22.22 -0.61
N ILE A 835 -8.36 -21.53 -1.70
CA ILE A 835 -9.17 -21.49 -2.93
C ILE A 835 -9.25 -22.87 -3.60
N THR A 836 -8.19 -23.68 -3.52
CA THR A 836 -8.23 -25.07 -4.00
C THR A 836 -9.20 -25.93 -3.17
N LEU A 837 -9.22 -25.78 -1.84
CA LEU A 837 -10.19 -26.45 -0.98
C LEU A 837 -11.62 -25.96 -1.26
N CYS A 838 -11.81 -24.65 -1.51
CA CYS A 838 -13.09 -24.09 -1.95
C CYS A 838 -13.57 -24.73 -3.26
N LEU A 839 -12.67 -24.91 -4.24
CA LEU A 839 -12.97 -25.57 -5.51
C LEU A 839 -13.41 -27.03 -5.30
N VAL A 840 -12.70 -27.77 -4.45
CA VAL A 840 -13.02 -29.16 -4.10
C VAL A 840 -14.38 -29.27 -3.41
N ALA A 841 -14.69 -28.36 -2.49
CA ALA A 841 -15.97 -28.33 -1.79
C ALA A 841 -17.12 -27.85 -2.70
N HIS A 842 -16.89 -26.87 -3.58
CA HIS A 842 -17.91 -26.30 -4.47
C HIS A 842 -18.38 -27.29 -5.55
N ARG A 843 -17.44 -28.00 -6.20
CA ARG A 843 -17.77 -29.02 -7.23
C ARG A 843 -18.40 -30.28 -6.65
N GLY A 844 -18.45 -30.38 -5.31
CA GLY A 844 -19.08 -31.46 -4.59
C GLY A 844 -18.10 -32.59 -4.30
N LEU A 845 -17.83 -32.78 -3.00
CA LEU A 845 -17.12 -33.95 -2.46
C LEU A 845 -17.70 -35.29 -2.97
N ARG A 846 -18.96 -35.29 -3.42
CA ARG A 846 -19.74 -36.45 -3.87
C ARG A 846 -19.64 -36.74 -5.38
N ALA A 847 -18.85 -35.98 -6.14
CA ALA A 847 -18.63 -36.28 -7.55
C ALA A 847 -17.96 -37.67 -7.74
N PRO A 848 -18.27 -38.42 -8.82
CA PRO A 848 -17.61 -39.70 -9.11
C PRO A 848 -16.09 -39.54 -9.14
N GLY A 849 -15.35 -40.48 -8.54
CA GLY A 849 -13.86 -40.43 -8.50
C GLY A 849 -13.23 -39.59 -7.38
N ASN A 850 -14.04 -38.91 -6.55
CA ASN A 850 -13.62 -38.09 -5.40
C ASN A 850 -13.81 -38.78 -4.03
N GLU A 851 -13.80 -40.11 -3.97
CA GLU A 851 -14.02 -40.89 -2.73
C GLU A 851 -13.11 -40.47 -1.57
N HIS A 852 -11.85 -40.16 -1.85
CA HIS A 852 -10.91 -39.68 -0.84
C HIS A 852 -11.29 -38.28 -0.31
N ALA A 853 -11.71 -37.37 -1.19
CA ALA A 853 -12.18 -36.06 -0.77
C ALA A 853 -13.46 -36.17 0.08
N LEU A 854 -14.38 -37.07 -0.31
CA LEU A 854 -15.58 -37.38 0.47
C LEU A 854 -15.26 -37.89 1.87
N ALA A 855 -14.33 -38.85 1.97
CA ALA A 855 -13.90 -39.40 3.26
C ALA A 855 -13.26 -38.35 4.18
N ARG A 856 -12.67 -37.30 3.60
CA ARG A 856 -12.03 -36.19 4.29
C ARG A 856 -12.91 -34.94 4.37
N GLY A 857 -14.22 -35.07 4.13
CA GLY A 857 -15.14 -33.93 4.08
C GLY A 857 -15.15 -33.08 5.35
N GLU A 858 -15.12 -33.72 6.52
CA GLU A 858 -15.03 -33.02 7.82
C GLU A 858 -13.70 -32.28 7.98
N ASP A 859 -12.59 -32.84 7.49
CA ASP A 859 -11.28 -32.18 7.53
C ASP A 859 -11.26 -30.97 6.61
N VAL A 860 -11.87 -31.06 5.41
CA VAL A 860 -12.01 -29.93 4.49
C VAL A 860 -12.87 -28.82 5.13
N LYS A 861 -14.00 -29.18 5.73
CA LYS A 861 -14.87 -28.26 6.46
C LYS A 861 -14.12 -27.58 7.61
N SER A 862 -13.40 -28.34 8.43
CA SER A 862 -12.61 -27.82 9.56
C SER A 862 -11.49 -26.89 9.09
N ALA A 863 -10.76 -27.27 8.02
CA ALA A 863 -9.72 -26.46 7.43
C ALA A 863 -10.25 -25.12 6.91
N LEU A 864 -11.34 -25.14 6.13
CA LEU A 864 -11.99 -23.94 5.62
C LEU A 864 -12.51 -23.04 6.76
N ALA A 865 -13.17 -23.60 7.77
CA ALA A 865 -13.65 -22.85 8.93
C ALA A 865 -12.50 -22.18 9.70
N GLY A 866 -11.40 -22.90 9.94
CA GLY A 866 -10.22 -22.34 10.59
C GLY A 866 -9.54 -21.26 9.76
N SER A 867 -9.41 -21.45 8.45
CA SER A 867 -8.88 -20.45 7.52
C SER A 867 -9.77 -19.21 7.44
N LEU A 868 -11.10 -19.34 7.48
CA LEU A 868 -12.02 -18.19 7.56
C LEU A 868 -11.75 -17.33 8.79
N GLY A 869 -11.52 -17.94 9.95
CA GLY A 869 -11.14 -17.25 11.18
C GLY A 869 -9.81 -16.49 11.07
N CYS A 870 -8.86 -17.04 10.30
CA CYS A 870 -7.58 -16.39 10.02
C CYS A 870 -7.76 -15.17 9.09
N TRP A 871 -8.42 -15.36 7.94
CA TRP A 871 -8.61 -14.32 6.93
C TRP A 871 -9.48 -13.15 7.40
N ARG A 872 -10.50 -13.41 8.24
CA ARG A 872 -11.37 -12.36 8.77
C ARG A 872 -10.63 -11.27 9.53
N ARG A 873 -9.53 -11.59 10.22
CA ARG A 873 -8.75 -10.61 10.99
C ARG A 873 -8.02 -9.60 10.12
N HIS A 874 -7.71 -9.97 8.87
CA HIS A 874 -6.95 -9.13 7.93
C HIS A 874 -7.82 -8.61 6.77
N ARG A 875 -9.16 -8.79 6.84
CA ARG A 875 -10.10 -8.41 5.77
C ARG A 875 -10.11 -6.90 5.49
N SER A 876 -9.86 -6.08 6.50
CA SER A 876 -9.85 -4.61 6.39
C SER A 876 -8.58 -4.09 5.73
N SER A 877 -7.43 -4.73 5.98
CA SER A 877 -6.12 -4.27 5.50
C SER A 877 -5.62 -4.95 4.23
N SER A 878 -6.09 -6.16 3.91
CA SER A 878 -5.70 -6.92 2.70
C SER A 878 -6.91 -7.24 1.83
N ARG A 879 -6.79 -6.94 0.53
CA ARG A 879 -7.80 -7.27 -0.46
C ARG A 879 -7.80 -8.77 -0.74
N GLU A 880 -6.64 -9.41 -0.80
CA GLU A 880 -6.56 -10.86 -0.99
C GLU A 880 -7.19 -11.63 0.18
N ALA A 881 -6.97 -11.18 1.42
CA ALA A 881 -7.62 -11.73 2.61
C ALA A 881 -9.15 -11.59 2.56
N ARG A 882 -9.66 -10.46 2.04
CA ARG A 882 -11.09 -10.24 1.83
C ARG A 882 -11.67 -11.21 0.82
N VAL A 883 -11.03 -11.36 -0.33
CA VAL A 883 -11.45 -12.29 -1.38
C VAL A 883 -11.48 -13.73 -0.86
N ALA A 884 -10.47 -14.14 -0.10
CA ALA A 884 -10.45 -15.48 0.50
C ALA A 884 -11.51 -15.67 1.58
N ALA A 885 -11.67 -14.71 2.50
CA ALA A 885 -12.70 -14.78 3.54
C ALA A 885 -14.10 -14.94 2.94
N GLU A 886 -14.41 -14.18 1.90
CA GLU A 886 -15.71 -14.21 1.25
C GLU A 886 -15.91 -15.49 0.42
N SER A 887 -14.88 -15.92 -0.32
CA SER A 887 -14.90 -17.20 -1.06
C SER A 887 -15.20 -18.38 -0.13
N VAL A 888 -14.53 -18.42 1.03
CA VAL A 888 -14.76 -19.48 2.02
C VAL A 888 -16.15 -19.38 2.62
N ARG A 889 -16.61 -18.17 2.98
CA ARG A 889 -17.94 -17.93 3.55
C ARG A 889 -19.04 -18.50 2.65
N LEU A 890 -18.99 -18.16 1.35
CA LEU A 890 -19.96 -18.61 0.36
C LEU A 890 -19.96 -20.13 0.17
N VAL A 891 -18.78 -20.75 0.14
CA VAL A 891 -18.66 -22.22 0.02
C VAL A 891 -19.20 -22.93 1.26
N LEU A 892 -18.92 -22.41 2.47
CA LEU A 892 -19.48 -22.96 3.71
C LEU A 892 -21.00 -22.81 3.74
N GLU A 893 -21.54 -21.67 3.30
CA GLU A 893 -22.98 -21.40 3.22
C GLU A 893 -23.68 -22.37 2.25
N LYS A 894 -23.14 -22.51 1.04
CA LYS A 894 -23.70 -23.40 0.00
C LYS A 894 -23.75 -24.87 0.42
N ASN A 895 -22.77 -25.31 1.22
CA ASN A 895 -22.72 -26.68 1.74
C ASN A 895 -23.52 -26.88 3.05
N GLY A 896 -24.16 -25.82 3.57
CA GLY A 896 -24.87 -25.87 4.87
C GLY A 896 -23.92 -25.98 6.07
N TRP A 897 -22.63 -25.73 5.89
CA TRP A 897 -21.61 -25.87 6.92
C TRP A 897 -21.41 -24.61 7.76
N LEU A 898 -21.92 -23.45 7.32
CA LEU A 898 -21.63 -22.17 7.98
C LEU A 898 -22.11 -22.12 9.44
N GLU A 899 -23.32 -22.59 9.72
CA GLU A 899 -23.89 -22.61 11.08
C GLU A 899 -23.25 -23.70 11.97
N GLU A 900 -22.81 -24.81 11.38
CA GLU A 900 -22.13 -25.89 12.10
C GLU A 900 -20.65 -25.57 12.37
N ALA A 901 -20.02 -24.78 11.50
CA ALA A 901 -18.63 -24.34 11.61
C ALA A 901 -18.45 -23.14 12.56
N LEU A 902 -19.52 -22.39 12.81
CA LEU A 902 -19.58 -21.29 13.77
C LEU A 902 -20.60 -21.67 14.87
N PRO A 903 -20.20 -22.44 15.92
CA PRO A 903 -21.14 -22.82 16.97
C PRO A 903 -21.83 -21.59 17.55
N ALA A 904 -23.15 -21.68 17.74
CA ALA A 904 -23.96 -20.71 18.46
C ALA A 904 -23.44 -20.57 19.90
N GLY A 905 -22.48 -19.66 20.06
CA GLY A 905 -21.75 -19.34 21.29
C GLY A 905 -20.90 -18.08 21.17
N SER A 906 -20.93 -17.38 20.03
CA SER A 906 -20.40 -16.02 19.87
C SER A 906 -21.49 -15.09 19.30
N ALA A 907 -22.69 -15.15 19.87
CA ALA A 907 -23.58 -14.02 19.78
C ALA A 907 -22.87 -12.84 20.45
N ALA A 908 -22.61 -11.81 19.66
CA ALA A 908 -22.14 -10.53 20.16
C ALA A 908 -23.09 -10.04 21.26
N SER A 909 -22.65 -10.11 22.51
CA SER A 909 -23.20 -9.28 23.57
C SER A 909 -22.51 -7.93 23.50
N GLN A 910 -23.27 -6.91 23.09
CA GLN A 910 -23.03 -5.55 23.53
C GLN A 910 -23.04 -5.51 25.07
N GLY A 911 -22.02 -4.86 25.66
CA GLY A 911 -21.95 -4.41 27.05
C GLY A 911 -21.77 -5.51 28.10
N ASP A 912 -20.63 -5.60 28.76
CA ASP A 912 -20.38 -4.74 29.92
C ASP A 912 -18.94 -4.82 30.42
N VAL A 913 -18.59 -3.73 31.10
CA VAL A 913 -17.43 -3.47 31.94
C VAL A 913 -17.08 -4.64 32.88
N PHE A 914 -15.83 -5.10 32.89
CA PHE A 914 -15.05 -5.50 34.07
C PHE A 914 -13.57 -5.44 33.64
N GLY A 915 -12.76 -4.47 34.07
CA GLY A 915 -12.48 -4.20 35.46
C GLY A 915 -11.23 -4.98 35.85
N PHE A 916 -10.06 -4.35 35.72
CA PHE A 916 -8.85 -4.78 36.41
C PHE A 916 -9.17 -4.96 37.90
N GLY A 917 -9.12 -6.19 38.39
CA GLY A 917 -9.35 -6.47 39.81
C GLY A 917 -9.30 -7.97 40.08
N GLY A 918 -8.18 -8.44 40.64
CA GLY A 918 -8.07 -9.81 41.16
C GLY A 918 -6.87 -10.60 40.67
N LEU A 919 -5.65 -10.05 40.79
CA LEU A 919 -4.49 -10.92 41.05
C LEU A 919 -4.26 -10.89 42.56
N GLU A 920 -4.69 -11.96 43.24
CA GLU A 920 -4.19 -12.27 44.57
C GLU A 920 -2.66 -12.48 44.49
N PRO A 921 -1.88 -11.86 45.38
CA PRO A 921 -0.44 -11.92 45.34
C PRO A 921 0.09 -13.25 45.85
N PHE A 922 1.08 -13.81 45.17
CA PHE A 922 1.97 -14.81 45.74
C PHE A 922 2.61 -14.24 47.00
N TYR A 923 2.32 -14.90 48.11
CA TYR A 923 2.82 -14.67 49.46
C TYR A 923 4.36 -14.78 49.52
N VAL A 924 5.03 -13.71 49.96
CA VAL A 924 6.41 -13.72 50.48
C VAL A 924 6.41 -12.97 51.82
N PRO A 925 6.70 -13.63 52.96
CA PRO A 925 6.79 -12.95 54.25
C PRO A 925 8.24 -12.67 54.68
N GLY A 926 8.43 -11.55 55.39
CA GLY A 926 9.62 -11.19 56.19
C GLY A 926 10.22 -9.85 55.76
N GLU A 927 9.81 -8.71 56.33
CA GLU A 927 10.25 -8.11 57.63
C GLU A 927 11.54 -7.27 57.54
N ASP A 928 11.34 -6.00 57.93
CA ASP A 928 12.21 -5.10 58.71
C ASP A 928 13.30 -4.18 58.08
N GLU A 929 12.97 -2.88 58.20
CA GLU A 929 13.72 -1.83 58.92
C GLU A 929 14.76 -0.89 58.23
N PHE A 930 14.57 0.43 58.50
CA PHE A 930 15.44 1.62 58.39
C PHE A 930 15.88 2.12 56.99
N GLY A 931 15.90 3.41 56.64
CA GLY A 931 15.65 4.67 57.34
C GLY A 931 16.02 5.91 56.47
N ASP A 932 15.39 7.04 56.77
CA ASP A 932 15.73 8.47 56.55
C ASP A 932 15.91 9.16 55.16
N PHE A 933 15.11 10.23 55.00
CA PHE A 933 14.99 11.34 54.00
C PHE A 933 16.09 12.45 54.13
N PRO A 934 16.12 13.64 53.43
CA PRO A 934 15.56 14.20 52.15
C PRO A 934 16.62 15.11 51.39
N PRO A 935 16.32 16.20 50.63
CA PRO A 935 15.51 16.45 49.41
C PRO A 935 16.26 17.18 48.24
N GLY A 936 15.70 17.14 47.01
CA GLY A 936 15.63 18.32 46.11
C GLY A 936 16.49 18.37 44.84
N MET A 937 15.88 18.04 43.68
CA MET A 937 15.86 18.90 42.47
C MET A 937 14.96 18.26 41.41
N PHE A 938 13.65 18.52 41.52
CA PHE A 938 12.74 18.47 40.37
C PHE A 938 12.39 19.91 40.02
N GLY A 939 12.54 20.23 38.74
CA GLY A 939 12.03 21.41 38.07
C GLY A 939 12.37 21.28 36.57
N PRO A 940 11.41 21.52 35.66
CA PRO A 940 11.17 20.63 34.52
C PRO A 940 11.30 21.35 33.15
N ASP A 941 10.91 20.63 32.09
CA ASP A 941 10.41 21.14 30.80
C ASP A 941 11.40 21.48 29.66
N MET A 942 11.38 20.64 28.62
CA MET A 942 10.75 21.02 27.35
C MET A 942 10.21 19.78 26.63
N ASP A 943 8.88 19.78 26.47
CA ASP A 943 8.07 18.93 25.61
C ASP A 943 8.48 19.02 24.14
N VAL A 944 8.29 17.95 23.38
CA VAL A 944 8.31 17.98 21.91
C VAL A 944 6.94 17.56 21.39
N ASP A 945 5.94 18.38 21.69
CA ASP A 945 4.75 18.55 20.87
C ASP A 945 4.83 19.95 20.27
N VAL A 946 5.29 20.08 19.02
CA VAL A 946 5.19 21.35 18.27
C VAL A 946 4.92 21.11 16.77
N LEU A 947 3.66 20.76 16.48
CA LEU A 947 2.71 21.47 15.62
C LEU A 947 2.82 21.62 14.07
N PRO A 948 1.80 21.14 13.31
CA PRO A 948 1.48 21.51 11.92
C PRO A 948 0.53 22.71 11.83
N TRP A 949 0.90 23.78 11.12
CA TRP A 949 0.16 25.04 11.15
C TRP A 949 -0.67 25.42 9.94
N PHE A 950 -0.49 24.75 8.81
CA PHE A 950 -1.42 24.89 7.70
C PHE A 950 -1.69 23.52 7.15
N VAL A 951 -2.98 23.20 7.06
CA VAL A 951 -3.41 21.95 6.45
C VAL A 951 -3.77 22.26 5.01
N ASP A 952 -2.91 21.73 4.14
CA ASP A 952 -2.98 21.77 2.69
C ASP A 952 -3.97 20.70 2.22
N ILE A 953 -5.01 21.09 1.48
CA ILE A 953 -5.89 20.15 0.79
C ILE A 953 -5.18 19.67 -0.48
N GLU A 954 -4.56 18.50 -0.32
CA GLU A 954 -3.92 17.64 -1.32
C GLU A 954 -2.56 18.08 -1.90
N GLY A 955 -1.53 17.30 -1.57
CA GLY A 955 -0.42 16.95 -2.45
C GLY A 955 0.88 17.74 -2.23
N GLY A 956 1.76 17.21 -1.38
CA GLY A 956 3.05 17.81 -1.03
C GLY A 956 4.09 17.78 -2.15
N LEU A 957 4.86 18.86 -2.27
CA LEU A 957 6.04 18.94 -3.14
C LEU A 957 7.12 19.83 -2.49
N SER A 958 8.25 19.17 -2.25
CA SER A 958 9.66 19.61 -2.19
C SER A 958 9.99 21.06 -2.65
N LEU A 959 10.97 21.71 -1.98
CA LEU A 959 12.19 22.24 -2.64
C LEU A 959 13.27 22.78 -1.67
N ASP A 960 14.51 22.49 -2.06
CA ASP A 960 15.81 22.99 -1.59
C ASP A 960 15.96 24.53 -1.69
N ASP A 961 16.86 25.16 -0.91
CA ASP A 961 18.27 25.39 -1.30
C ASP A 961 18.97 26.53 -0.49
N GLY A 962 20.14 26.18 0.07
CA GLY A 962 21.40 26.94 0.21
C GLY A 962 21.49 28.43 0.61
N SER A 963 22.02 28.66 1.84
CA SER A 963 23.24 29.46 2.21
C SER A 963 23.34 30.97 1.79
N PRO A 964 24.35 31.82 2.17
CA PRO A 964 25.63 31.55 2.87
C PRO A 964 26.20 32.64 3.86
N SER A 965 27.19 32.22 4.66
CA SER A 965 28.37 33.00 5.15
C SER A 965 28.13 34.08 6.25
N ILE A 966 29.04 34.48 7.16
CA ILE A 966 30.51 34.62 7.12
C ILE A 966 31.04 34.99 8.55
N ARG A 967 32.28 34.59 8.88
CA ARG A 967 33.26 35.19 9.86
C ARG A 967 32.96 35.16 11.37
N ASP A 968 33.91 35.09 12.30
CA ASP A 968 35.39 35.01 12.31
C ASP A 968 35.80 34.69 13.77
N SER A 969 37.02 34.14 13.96
CA SER A 969 37.92 34.35 15.12
C SER A 969 37.50 33.72 16.48
N THR A 970 38.35 33.13 17.34
CA THR A 970 39.82 33.09 17.47
C THR A 970 40.20 32.13 18.62
N THR A 971 41.37 31.49 18.48
CA THR A 971 42.38 31.12 19.53
C THR A 971 42.06 30.17 20.71
N LEU A 972 42.62 28.95 20.63
CA LEU A 972 43.68 28.30 21.48
C LEU A 972 43.80 28.70 22.99
N PRO A 973 44.51 27.91 23.83
CA PRO A 973 44.59 26.44 23.99
C PRO A 973 44.56 26.01 25.49
N GLY A 974 44.40 24.71 25.74
CA GLY A 974 44.62 24.07 27.05
C GLY A 974 44.69 22.57 26.92
#